data_AF-A0A7C9MUQ6-F1
#
_entry.id   AF-A0A7C9MUQ6-F1
#
_cell.length_a   1.000
_cell.length_b   1.000
_cell.length_c   1.000
_cell.angle_alpha   90.00
_cell.angle_beta   90.00
_cell.angle_gamma   90.00
#
_symmetry.space_group_name_H-M   'P 1'
#
loop_
_entity.id
_entity.type
_entity.pdbx_description
1 polymer ?
#
loop_
_entity_poly.entity_id
_entity_poly.type
_entity_poly.pdbx_seq_one_letter_code
_entity_poly.pdbx_strand_id
1 'polypeptide(L)'
;MILVYFSLAMWLMGFIILYYIIKESVVLVGGMEIAVLERRWLGRNMPQGRVVARKSEVGVQARTLGPGLHFLIPFLYKATKSEFLEIGTGAVGLVESIDGNPVPPGNIFAKEVAGHDAFQDGEAFLENEGEKGPQIQILPPGKYRINPFLFSVGVEPAVEIPQGKIGMVTAQDGAPIDTGRLLAKRVAGHSNFENGRNFLEAGGQKGPQIDILLPGTYRINTKLFTVVVTDATVIEQGMVGLVTALDGVPLPEQEFVAKSVAGHSDFQNAQAFLDTGGQRGPQLDVLRPGTYYINPMMFQVSADSVTVVERGQVAVVVSNVGEEPTQEVKIRLGAAQAARPQGGGFQEVYVVPKGYRGIQEEVAGPGRYYLNRRAFIPYIVDTTNITIDWDDAKDTRFDPLKVISKDGFTIGVSVKVVVRVRPDQAPYMVAKVGSIDNLIIHVVHPMIDSSFRNQASATSAMNFMQDRQDEQKKAEDRTKSELEKYHVECVSVLICQITLPQDLMDTQTKKIIAQQEQAQYTEQQKAEQARIATEKTRAEADQQKVLVASEINVKVAEQNRQATIKSAEAEGEALRLKAEGEAKGITAKGEAEGNKILAVGEATAKAFELQGKVIGGSGLTAIALAERIKDGQIKVTPDVLVQGSGAGELGGLLAAFLVNHMTKAVTPAGATQPLAPSMPQEATAGDAPEGQANA
;
A
#
# COMPACT_ATOMS: atom_id res chain seq x y z
N MET A 1 92.28 62.64 89.58
CA MET A 1 90.88 62.31 89.23
C MET A 1 90.66 62.17 87.72
N ILE A 2 90.87 63.20 86.90
CA ILE A 2 90.49 63.23 85.46
C ILE A 2 90.93 61.98 84.67
N LEU A 3 92.18 61.52 84.84
CA LEU A 3 92.69 60.31 84.16
C LEU A 3 91.87 59.03 84.47
N VAL A 4 91.40 58.90 85.71
CA VAL A 4 90.62 57.73 86.18
C VAL A 4 89.23 57.76 85.56
N TYR A 5 88.59 58.93 85.49
CA TYR A 5 87.32 59.10 84.77
C TYR A 5 87.46 58.84 83.28
N PHE A 6 88.58 59.23 82.65
CA PHE A 6 88.83 58.92 81.24
C PHE A 6 89.00 57.41 80.99
N SER A 7 89.77 56.71 81.85
CA SER A 7 89.88 55.25 81.76
C SER A 7 88.54 54.53 82.02
N LEU A 8 87.74 55.01 82.99
CA LEU A 8 86.43 54.46 83.28
C LEU A 8 85.46 54.68 82.10
N ALA A 9 85.49 55.86 81.48
CA ALA A 9 84.70 56.17 80.30
C ALA A 9 85.10 55.31 79.08
N MET A 10 86.38 55.05 78.87
CA MET A 10 86.82 54.12 77.81
C MET A 10 86.39 52.67 78.08
N TRP A 11 86.47 52.19 79.33
CA TRP A 11 85.95 50.87 79.71
C TRP A 11 84.43 50.77 79.52
N LEU A 12 83.68 51.80 79.92
CA LEU A 12 82.23 51.85 79.81
C LEU A 12 81.78 51.99 78.34
N MET A 13 82.48 52.78 77.53
CA MET A 13 82.29 52.84 76.07
C MET A 13 82.63 51.50 75.40
N GLY A 14 83.74 50.87 75.77
CA GLY A 14 84.11 49.53 75.31
C GLY A 14 83.08 48.47 75.69
N PHE A 15 82.50 48.56 76.88
CA PHE A 15 81.42 47.68 77.34
C PHE A 15 80.10 47.92 76.59
N ILE A 16 79.75 49.18 76.30
CA ILE A 16 78.60 49.53 75.44
C ILE A 16 78.78 48.98 74.02
N ILE A 17 79.97 49.17 73.43
CA ILE A 17 80.30 48.65 72.09
C ILE A 17 80.26 47.12 72.09
N LEU A 18 80.84 46.46 73.11
CA LEU A 18 80.83 45.01 73.25
C LEU A 18 79.40 44.47 73.46
N TYR A 19 78.59 45.11 74.30
CA TYR A 19 77.19 44.77 74.50
C TYR A 19 76.37 44.95 73.22
N TYR A 20 76.59 46.03 72.46
CA TYR A 20 75.94 46.26 71.16
C TYR A 20 76.34 45.18 70.15
N ILE A 21 77.63 44.84 70.05
CA ILE A 21 78.13 43.75 69.21
C ILE A 21 77.50 42.41 69.62
N ILE A 22 77.45 42.08 70.92
CA ILE A 22 76.84 40.84 71.41
C ILE A 22 75.34 40.81 71.10
N LYS A 23 74.61 41.91 71.36
CA LYS A 23 73.17 42.00 71.09
C LYS A 23 72.85 41.83 69.60
N GLU A 24 73.55 42.55 68.73
CA GLU A 24 73.36 42.44 67.27
C GLU A 24 73.94 41.13 66.69
N SER A 25 74.81 40.43 67.41
CA SER A 25 75.35 39.14 66.96
C SER A 25 74.39 37.96 67.10
N VAL A 26 73.36 38.09 67.95
CA VAL A 26 72.40 37.01 68.20
C VAL A 26 71.19 37.17 67.28
N VAL A 27 71.13 36.35 66.23
CA VAL A 27 69.99 36.32 65.31
C VAL A 27 69.14 35.09 65.60
N LEU A 28 67.96 35.33 66.19
CA LEU A 28 66.93 34.32 66.37
C LEU A 28 66.05 34.26 65.11
N VAL A 29 66.10 33.14 64.39
CA VAL A 29 65.26 32.85 63.22
C VAL A 29 64.03 32.08 63.70
N GLY A 30 62.83 32.58 63.41
CA GLY A 30 61.55 32.01 63.82
C GLY A 30 61.25 30.65 63.19
N GLY A 31 60.31 29.90 63.77
CA GLY A 31 59.99 28.52 63.37
C GLY A 31 59.49 28.35 61.92
N MET A 32 58.99 29.43 61.30
CA MET A 32 58.54 29.49 59.90
C MET A 32 59.30 30.55 59.09
N GLU A 33 60.47 30.99 59.59
CA GLU A 33 61.35 31.93 58.90
C GLU A 33 62.64 31.24 58.44
N ILE A 34 63.19 31.68 57.31
CA ILE A 34 64.61 31.55 56.99
C ILE A 34 65.29 32.91 57.19
N ALA A 35 66.60 32.91 57.40
CA ALA A 35 67.42 34.12 57.27
C ALA A 35 68.39 33.99 56.09
N VAL A 36 68.27 34.91 55.14
CA VAL A 36 69.24 35.11 54.05
C VAL A 36 70.34 36.04 54.56
N LEU A 37 71.59 35.68 54.30
CA LEU A 37 72.76 36.43 54.78
C LEU A 37 73.28 37.37 53.72
N GLU A 38 73.60 38.62 54.07
CA GLU A 38 74.31 39.59 53.24
C GLU A 38 75.70 39.83 53.86
N ARG A 39 76.78 39.43 53.17
CA ARG A 39 78.16 39.61 53.64
C ARG A 39 78.73 40.90 53.07
N ARG A 40 79.15 41.85 53.91
CA ARG A 40 79.29 43.27 53.52
C ARG A 40 80.71 43.83 53.36
N TRP A 41 81.68 43.46 54.21
CA TRP A 41 82.98 44.18 54.29
C TRP A 41 84.23 43.34 53.98
N LEU A 42 84.37 42.13 54.52
CA LEU A 42 85.55 41.28 54.28
C LEU A 42 85.18 40.10 53.37
N GLY A 43 85.85 39.90 52.24
CA GLY A 43 85.68 38.72 51.38
C GLY A 43 86.34 38.88 50.02
N ARG A 44 86.12 37.90 49.12
CA ARG A 44 86.41 38.05 47.68
C ARG A 44 85.26 38.82 47.02
N ASN A 45 85.56 39.63 46.01
CA ASN A 45 84.51 40.24 45.19
C ASN A 45 83.86 39.17 44.30
N MET A 46 82.55 39.28 44.04
CA MET A 46 81.85 38.38 43.11
C MET A 46 82.36 38.56 41.67
N PRO A 47 82.38 37.49 40.85
CA PRO A 47 82.59 37.59 39.41
C PRO A 47 81.54 38.49 38.73
N GLN A 48 81.91 39.17 37.65
CA GLN A 48 80.97 39.99 36.88
C GLN A 48 79.83 39.13 36.31
N GLY A 49 78.60 39.63 36.41
CA GLY A 49 77.38 38.95 35.92
C GLY A 49 76.68 38.05 36.95
N ARG A 50 77.27 37.82 38.13
CA ARG A 50 76.66 37.12 39.27
C ARG A 50 75.98 38.13 40.22
N VAL A 51 74.85 37.74 40.79
CA VAL A 51 74.01 38.54 41.72
C VAL A 51 74.09 38.01 43.15
N VAL A 52 74.29 36.69 43.31
CA VAL A 52 74.28 35.95 44.57
C VAL A 52 75.66 35.38 44.88
N ALA A 53 76.20 35.71 46.04
CA ALA A 53 77.54 35.34 46.51
C ALA A 53 77.63 33.88 47.01
N ARG A 54 78.73 33.21 46.67
CA ARG A 54 79.13 31.93 47.28
C ARG A 54 79.86 32.16 48.62
N LYS A 55 80.10 31.08 49.39
CA LYS A 55 80.88 31.12 50.64
C LYS A 55 82.22 31.86 50.50
N SER A 56 82.33 32.95 51.25
CA SER A 56 83.47 33.89 51.31
C SER A 56 83.53 34.96 50.22
N GLU A 57 82.52 35.06 49.35
CA GLU A 57 82.29 36.22 48.49
C GLU A 57 81.47 37.31 49.23
N VAL A 58 81.69 38.59 48.87
CA VAL A 58 80.94 39.75 49.38
C VAL A 58 79.65 39.92 48.57
N GLY A 59 78.50 39.96 49.24
CA GLY A 59 77.17 40.01 48.62
C GLY A 59 76.10 39.22 49.38
N VAL A 60 74.87 39.20 48.85
CA VAL A 60 73.77 38.35 49.34
C VAL A 60 74.15 36.90 49.06
N GLN A 61 74.23 36.07 50.10
CA GLN A 61 74.73 34.69 50.03
C GLN A 61 73.66 33.74 49.47
N ALA A 62 74.11 32.71 48.75
CA ALA A 62 73.24 31.65 48.25
C ALA A 62 72.67 30.77 49.37
N ARG A 63 73.49 30.47 50.39
CA ARG A 63 73.10 29.71 51.58
C ARG A 63 72.15 30.49 52.49
N THR A 64 71.16 29.79 53.04
CA THR A 64 70.22 30.31 54.04
C THR A 64 70.47 29.71 55.42
N LEU A 65 70.06 30.41 56.48
CA LEU A 65 69.97 29.83 57.82
C LEU A 65 68.52 29.41 58.10
N GLY A 66 68.34 28.16 58.52
CA GLY A 66 67.04 27.67 59.01
C GLY A 66 66.69 28.17 60.41
N PRO A 67 65.50 27.82 60.93
CA PRO A 67 65.06 28.21 62.26
C PRO A 67 66.06 27.88 63.37
N GLY A 68 66.16 28.76 64.37
CA GLY A 68 67.05 28.57 65.51
C GLY A 68 67.84 29.81 65.91
N LEU A 69 68.71 29.64 66.91
CA LEU A 69 69.62 30.67 67.40
C LEU A 69 70.94 30.62 66.61
N HIS A 70 71.25 31.67 65.87
CA HIS A 70 72.50 31.78 65.11
C HIS A 70 73.35 32.94 65.62
N PHE A 71 74.66 32.72 65.70
CA PHE A 71 75.64 33.73 66.09
C PHE A 71 76.36 34.26 64.86
N LEU A 72 76.19 35.55 64.56
CA LEU A 72 76.71 36.23 63.38
C LEU A 72 77.53 37.45 63.79
N ILE A 73 78.59 37.77 63.04
CA ILE A 73 79.39 38.97 63.32
C ILE A 73 78.66 40.18 62.70
N PRO A 74 78.13 41.14 63.49
CA PRO A 74 77.09 42.08 63.01
C PRO A 74 77.60 43.14 62.01
N PHE A 75 78.90 43.44 62.02
CA PHE A 75 79.51 44.31 61.00
C PHE A 75 79.88 43.57 59.71
N LEU A 76 79.98 42.23 59.76
CA LEU A 76 80.35 41.39 58.61
C LEU A 76 79.14 40.85 57.87
N TYR A 77 78.11 40.43 58.61
CA TYR A 77 76.88 39.83 58.09
C TYR A 77 75.65 40.62 58.55
N LYS A 78 74.73 40.86 57.62
CA LYS A 78 73.36 41.30 57.90
C LYS A 78 72.41 40.16 57.57
N ALA A 79 71.56 39.76 58.51
CA ALA A 79 70.53 38.76 58.28
C ALA A 79 69.23 39.45 57.84
N THR A 80 68.66 39.03 56.71
CA THR A 80 67.31 39.42 56.27
C THR A 80 66.41 38.21 56.42
N LYS A 81 65.35 38.34 57.22
CA LYS A 81 64.38 37.27 57.46
C LYS A 81 63.36 37.21 56.33
N SER A 82 62.90 36.01 56.00
CA SER A 82 61.84 35.76 55.02
C SER A 82 61.03 34.55 55.47
N GLU A 83 59.72 34.57 55.23
CA GLU A 83 58.85 33.44 55.58
C GLU A 83 59.08 32.24 54.66
N PHE A 84 58.71 31.04 55.12
CA PHE A 84 58.73 29.84 54.28
C PHE A 84 57.72 29.96 53.14
N LEU A 85 58.10 29.48 51.95
CA LEU A 85 57.17 29.33 50.84
C LEU A 85 56.21 28.18 51.13
N GLU A 86 54.91 28.46 51.22
CA GLU A 86 53.86 27.45 51.40
C GLU A 86 53.09 27.23 50.09
N ILE A 87 53.12 25.99 49.58
CA ILE A 87 52.42 25.56 48.37
C ILE A 87 51.26 24.66 48.79
N GLY A 88 50.03 25.10 48.52
CA GLY A 88 48.80 24.37 48.84
C GLY A 88 48.66 23.04 48.08
N THR A 89 47.83 22.14 48.60
CA THR A 89 47.66 20.76 48.08
C THR A 89 47.20 20.66 46.62
N GLY A 90 46.46 21.68 46.14
CA GLY A 90 46.00 21.84 44.75
C GLY A 90 46.85 22.80 43.91
N ALA A 91 48.08 23.12 44.33
CA ALA A 91 48.97 24.03 43.62
C ALA A 91 50.34 23.37 43.30
N VAL A 92 51.08 24.02 42.42
CA VAL A 92 52.45 23.66 42.02
C VAL A 92 53.33 24.92 42.05
N GLY A 93 54.55 24.80 42.56
CA GLY A 93 55.54 25.89 42.53
C GLY A 93 56.42 25.79 41.30
N LEU A 94 56.40 26.82 40.46
CA LEU A 94 57.25 26.96 39.28
C LEU A 94 58.45 27.83 39.62
N VAL A 95 59.65 27.24 39.59
CA VAL A 95 60.88 27.89 40.02
C VAL A 95 61.58 28.58 38.85
N GLU A 96 62.09 29.78 39.09
CA GLU A 96 62.90 30.55 38.16
C GLU A 96 64.15 31.05 38.90
N SER A 97 65.33 30.61 38.48
CA SER A 97 66.59 31.00 39.12
C SER A 97 67.07 32.34 38.58
N ILE A 98 67.34 33.28 39.47
CA ILE A 98 67.82 34.64 39.14
C ILE A 98 69.30 34.59 38.72
N ASP A 99 70.05 33.61 39.22
CA ASP A 99 71.49 33.48 39.05
C ASP A 99 71.92 32.04 38.75
N GLY A 100 73.13 31.87 38.25
CA GLY A 100 73.65 30.59 37.74
C GLY A 100 74.29 30.71 36.36
N ASN A 101 74.68 29.57 35.80
CA ASN A 101 75.19 29.46 34.44
C ASN A 101 74.11 29.87 33.40
N PRO A 102 74.46 30.45 32.25
CA PRO A 102 73.48 30.72 31.20
C PRO A 102 72.94 29.42 30.62
N VAL A 103 71.62 29.34 30.39
CA VAL A 103 70.98 28.23 29.66
C VAL A 103 71.66 28.06 28.28
N PRO A 104 72.01 26.84 27.85
CA PRO A 104 72.60 26.58 26.54
C PRO A 104 71.75 27.14 25.37
N PRO A 105 72.36 27.77 24.35
CA PRO A 105 71.63 28.28 23.20
C PRO A 105 70.81 27.20 22.48
N GLY A 106 69.50 27.40 22.40
CA GLY A 106 68.56 26.46 21.79
C GLY A 106 67.53 25.89 22.78
N ASN A 107 67.89 25.81 24.05
CA ASN A 107 66.98 25.47 25.15
C ASN A 107 66.34 26.74 25.72
N ILE A 108 65.18 26.60 26.36
CA ILE A 108 64.44 27.67 27.05
C ILE A 108 64.47 27.45 28.56
N PHE A 109 64.47 26.19 29.01
CA PHE A 109 64.47 25.81 30.41
C PHE A 109 65.86 25.37 30.88
N ALA A 110 66.18 25.76 32.10
CA ALA A 110 67.37 25.38 32.83
C ALA A 110 67.35 23.90 33.24
N LYS A 111 68.48 23.21 33.03
CA LYS A 111 68.65 21.80 33.38
C LYS A 111 68.48 21.55 34.87
N GLU A 112 67.80 20.45 35.22
CA GLU A 112 67.69 19.99 36.61
C GLU A 112 69.04 19.47 37.15
N VAL A 113 69.43 19.99 38.31
CA VAL A 113 70.67 19.66 39.01
C VAL A 113 70.36 18.75 40.21
N ALA A 114 71.33 17.94 40.65
CA ALA A 114 71.15 17.05 41.80
C ALA A 114 71.67 17.69 43.10
N GLY A 115 71.15 17.22 44.24
CA GLY A 115 71.75 17.47 45.56
C GLY A 115 71.37 18.78 46.27
N HIS A 116 70.47 19.60 45.71
CA HIS A 116 70.08 20.91 46.29
C HIS A 116 68.73 20.93 47.04
N ASP A 117 68.24 19.76 47.47
CA ASP A 117 67.03 19.56 48.31
C ASP A 117 65.81 20.40 47.88
N ALA A 118 65.37 20.23 46.62
CA ALA A 118 64.25 20.99 46.03
C ALA A 118 64.41 22.52 46.18
N PHE A 119 65.59 23.02 45.78
CA PHE A 119 65.99 24.44 45.79
C PHE A 119 66.12 25.08 47.19
N GLN A 120 66.11 24.28 48.25
CA GLN A 120 66.37 24.77 49.61
C GLN A 120 67.86 25.02 49.88
N ASP A 121 68.76 24.29 49.21
CA ASP A 121 70.21 24.55 49.27
C ASP A 121 70.69 25.29 48.01
N GLY A 122 70.61 26.62 48.07
CA GLY A 122 71.10 27.50 47.01
C GLY A 122 72.62 27.45 46.80
N GLU A 123 73.40 27.04 47.80
CA GLU A 123 74.86 26.90 47.66
C GLU A 123 75.18 25.64 46.86
N ALA A 124 74.59 24.50 47.20
CA ALA A 124 74.71 23.26 46.43
C ALA A 124 74.20 23.41 44.98
N PHE A 125 73.11 24.15 44.75
CA PHE A 125 72.61 24.43 43.40
C PHE A 125 73.65 25.14 42.52
N LEU A 126 74.30 26.19 43.04
CA LEU A 126 75.32 26.94 42.31
C LEU A 126 76.64 26.16 42.20
N GLU A 127 77.03 25.38 43.21
CA GLU A 127 78.22 24.53 43.15
C GLU A 127 78.09 23.43 42.10
N ASN A 128 76.91 22.81 41.97
CA ASN A 128 76.62 21.77 40.99
C ASN A 128 76.19 22.32 39.60
N GLU A 129 76.73 23.47 39.21
CA GLU A 129 76.57 24.10 37.88
C GLU A 129 75.15 24.55 37.49
N GLY A 130 74.27 24.81 38.47
CA GLY A 130 72.90 25.30 38.25
C GLY A 130 72.77 26.47 37.27
N GLU A 131 71.78 26.38 36.39
CA GLU A 131 71.51 27.33 35.31
C GLU A 131 70.47 28.38 35.72
N LYS A 132 70.64 29.63 35.28
CA LYS A 132 69.70 30.73 35.51
C LYS A 132 68.52 30.68 34.54
N GLY A 133 67.35 31.16 34.96
CA GLY A 133 66.11 31.15 34.18
C GLY A 133 65.08 30.13 34.68
N PRO A 134 63.99 29.89 33.91
CA PRO A 134 62.92 28.98 34.26
C PRO A 134 63.44 27.55 34.44
N GLN A 135 63.15 26.91 35.58
CA GLN A 135 63.61 25.56 35.88
C GLN A 135 62.63 24.50 35.37
N ILE A 136 63.14 23.34 34.96
CA ILE A 136 62.30 22.18 34.60
C ILE A 136 61.58 21.64 35.85
N GLN A 137 62.30 21.51 36.96
CA GLN A 137 61.82 20.91 38.20
C GLN A 137 60.76 21.79 38.87
N ILE A 138 59.63 21.15 39.22
CA ILE A 138 58.55 21.76 39.99
C ILE A 138 58.70 21.51 41.49
N LEU A 139 58.13 22.39 42.30
CA LEU A 139 57.91 22.15 43.72
C LEU A 139 56.50 21.58 43.95
N PRO A 140 56.37 20.34 44.46
CA PRO A 140 55.07 19.79 44.86
C PRO A 140 54.52 20.50 46.11
N PRO A 141 53.25 20.27 46.50
CA PRO A 141 52.69 20.84 47.72
C PRO A 141 53.53 20.59 48.97
N GLY A 142 53.74 21.62 49.79
CA GLY A 142 54.64 21.56 50.94
C GLY A 142 55.07 22.93 51.44
N LYS A 143 55.91 22.95 52.48
CA LYS A 143 56.54 24.18 53.00
C LYS A 143 58.04 24.13 52.72
N TYR A 144 58.56 25.12 52.01
CA TYR A 144 59.93 25.14 51.49
C TYR A 144 60.73 26.34 51.99
N ARG A 145 62.01 26.08 52.25
CA ARG A 145 63.02 27.05 52.70
C ARG A 145 63.76 27.65 51.52
N ILE A 146 63.04 28.28 50.59
CA ILE A 146 63.59 28.82 49.34
C ILE A 146 64.22 30.19 49.58
N ASN A 147 65.43 30.43 49.07
CA ASN A 147 66.09 31.74 49.12
C ASN A 147 65.46 32.71 48.08
N PRO A 148 64.67 33.73 48.49
CA PRO A 148 63.97 34.62 47.56
C PRO A 148 64.88 35.55 46.75
N PHE A 149 66.17 35.64 47.10
CA PHE A 149 67.16 36.42 46.34
C PHE A 149 67.87 35.59 45.25
N LEU A 150 67.75 34.26 45.30
CA LEU A 150 68.31 33.34 44.30
C LEU A 150 67.21 32.74 43.41
N PHE A 151 66.06 32.40 43.98
CA PHE A 151 64.95 31.78 43.28
C PHE A 151 63.67 32.60 43.43
N SER A 152 63.03 32.89 42.30
CA SER A 152 61.64 33.35 42.25
C SER A 152 60.75 32.13 42.07
N VAL A 153 59.66 32.01 42.86
CA VAL A 153 58.70 30.90 42.71
C VAL A 153 57.30 31.45 42.48
N GLY A 154 56.72 31.14 41.32
CA GLY A 154 55.31 31.34 41.05
C GLY A 154 54.51 30.15 41.57
N VAL A 155 53.50 30.40 42.40
CA VAL A 155 52.54 29.36 42.84
C VAL A 155 51.35 29.40 41.89
N GLU A 156 51.21 28.35 41.08
CA GLU A 156 50.12 28.19 40.11
C GLU A 156 49.20 27.03 40.52
N PRO A 157 47.89 27.06 40.17
CA PRO A 157 47.00 25.93 40.41
C PRO A 157 47.46 24.70 39.62
N ALA A 158 47.27 23.51 40.20
CA ALA A 158 47.47 22.26 39.47
C ALA A 158 46.47 22.15 38.31
N VAL A 159 46.89 21.49 37.22
CA VAL A 159 46.07 21.34 36.02
C VAL A 159 44.97 20.31 36.29
N GLU A 160 43.72 20.76 36.40
CA GLU A 160 42.55 19.91 36.53
C GLU A 160 41.86 19.70 35.18
N ILE A 161 41.59 18.44 34.84
CA ILE A 161 40.85 18.04 33.65
C ILE A 161 39.55 17.38 34.13
N PRO A 162 38.40 18.05 33.98
CA PRO A 162 37.10 17.51 34.38
C PRO A 162 36.74 16.22 33.64
N GLN A 163 35.82 15.44 34.21
CA GLN A 163 35.24 14.30 33.52
C GLN A 163 34.56 14.71 32.21
N GLY A 164 34.66 13.88 31.18
CA GLY A 164 34.15 14.19 29.84
C GLY A 164 35.01 15.19 29.05
N LYS A 165 36.18 15.58 29.55
CA LYS A 165 37.16 16.44 28.85
C LYS A 165 38.51 15.73 28.70
N ILE A 166 39.37 16.29 27.85
CA ILE A 166 40.76 15.90 27.62
C ILE A 166 41.67 17.13 27.76
N GLY A 167 42.92 16.93 28.17
CA GLY A 167 43.96 17.95 28.10
C GLY A 167 44.88 17.71 26.91
N MET A 168 44.88 18.61 25.94
CA MET A 168 45.88 18.63 24.86
C MET A 168 47.12 19.36 25.37
N VAL A 169 48.31 18.79 25.14
CA VAL A 169 49.58 19.34 25.65
C VAL A 169 50.40 19.91 24.49
N THR A 170 51.00 21.08 24.70
CA THR A 170 51.99 21.68 23.81
C THR A 170 53.25 21.99 24.61
N ALA A 171 54.37 21.33 24.27
CA ALA A 171 55.66 21.57 24.91
C ALA A 171 56.32 22.82 24.32
N GLN A 172 56.86 23.69 25.15
CA GLN A 172 57.56 24.90 24.70
C GLN A 172 59.04 24.64 24.37
N ASP A 173 59.63 23.61 24.98
CA ASP A 173 61.05 23.27 24.86
C ASP A 173 61.26 21.79 24.50
N GLY A 174 62.46 21.47 24.00
CA GLY A 174 62.84 20.16 23.49
C GLY A 174 63.28 20.18 22.02
N ALA A 175 63.53 18.98 21.48
CA ALA A 175 63.94 18.77 20.09
C ALA A 175 62.89 19.31 19.09
N PRO A 176 63.27 19.72 17.87
CA PRO A 176 62.28 20.04 16.83
C PRO A 176 61.42 18.81 16.46
N ILE A 177 60.16 19.04 16.09
CA ILE A 177 59.31 17.99 15.49
C ILE A 177 59.96 17.49 14.20
N ASP A 178 59.88 16.17 13.96
CA ASP A 178 60.37 15.56 12.72
C ASP A 178 59.69 16.14 11.48
N THR A 179 60.48 16.44 10.44
CA THR A 179 59.97 17.01 9.19
C THR A 179 58.89 16.13 8.56
N GLY A 180 57.71 16.71 8.31
CA GLY A 180 56.57 16.03 7.73
C GLY A 180 55.56 15.46 8.74
N ARG A 181 55.82 15.58 10.05
CA ARG A 181 54.84 15.31 11.11
C ARG A 181 54.16 16.60 11.58
N LEU A 182 52.93 16.47 12.07
CA LEU A 182 52.14 17.54 12.68
C LEU A 182 52.28 17.55 14.21
N LEU A 183 52.51 16.39 14.83
CA LEU A 183 52.58 16.19 16.27
C LEU A 183 53.94 15.66 16.69
N ALA A 184 54.39 16.11 17.86
CA ALA A 184 55.54 15.57 18.56
C ALA A 184 55.29 14.12 18.99
N LYS A 185 56.29 13.27 18.80
CA LYS A 185 56.26 11.84 19.16
C LYS A 185 56.11 11.64 20.67
N ARG A 186 55.47 10.54 21.04
CA ARG A 186 55.41 10.07 22.42
C ARG A 186 56.80 9.71 22.93
N VAL A 187 57.07 10.06 24.18
CA VAL A 187 58.27 9.69 24.93
C VAL A 187 57.85 8.84 26.14
N ALA A 188 58.71 7.95 26.62
CA ALA A 188 58.43 7.13 27.80
C ALA A 188 58.90 7.80 29.11
N GLY A 189 58.27 7.46 30.24
CA GLY A 189 58.79 7.79 31.58
C GLY A 189 58.53 9.21 32.12
N HIS A 190 57.90 10.10 31.35
CA HIS A 190 57.55 11.47 31.79
C HIS A 190 56.29 11.57 32.68
N SER A 191 55.62 10.45 32.96
CA SER A 191 54.44 10.35 33.84
C SER A 191 53.38 11.43 33.58
N ASN A 192 52.75 11.40 32.40
CA ASN A 192 51.72 12.38 32.00
C ASN A 192 52.22 13.84 32.09
N PHE A 193 53.48 14.08 31.71
CA PHE A 193 54.14 15.39 31.69
C PHE A 193 54.37 16.05 33.06
N GLU A 194 54.10 15.35 34.18
CA GLU A 194 54.49 15.81 35.51
C GLU A 194 56.02 15.82 35.70
N ASN A 195 56.74 14.90 35.04
CA ASN A 195 58.20 14.85 35.08
C ASN A 195 58.82 15.39 33.76
N GLY A 196 58.99 16.70 33.71
CA GLY A 196 59.61 17.40 32.57
C GLY A 196 61.07 17.05 32.32
N ARG A 197 61.81 16.61 33.35
CA ARG A 197 63.20 16.16 33.21
C ARG A 197 63.26 14.90 32.35
N ASN A 198 62.49 13.88 32.72
CA ASN A 198 62.43 12.63 31.96
C ASN A 198 61.93 12.87 30.52
N PHE A 199 61.00 13.80 30.30
CA PHE A 199 60.55 14.18 28.97
C PHE A 199 61.71 14.71 28.10
N LEU A 200 62.47 15.68 28.60
CA LEU A 200 63.57 16.29 27.84
C LEU A 200 64.78 15.34 27.71
N GLU A 201 65.18 14.65 28.77
CA GLU A 201 66.31 13.70 28.75
C GLU A 201 66.06 12.50 27.82
N ALA A 202 64.80 12.06 27.65
CA ALA A 202 64.44 10.99 26.71
C ALA A 202 64.07 11.48 25.29
N GLY A 203 64.40 12.73 24.94
CA GLY A 203 64.29 13.24 23.57
C GLY A 203 62.94 13.88 23.20
N GLY A 204 62.20 14.40 24.18
CA GLY A 204 60.95 15.12 23.99
C GLY A 204 61.05 16.24 22.95
N GLN A 205 60.04 16.32 22.08
CA GLN A 205 59.97 17.30 21.00
C GLN A 205 59.07 18.48 21.40
N LYS A 206 59.48 19.71 21.06
CA LYS A 206 58.68 20.93 21.27
C LYS A 206 57.53 21.03 20.26
N GLY A 207 56.45 21.70 20.65
CA GLY A 207 55.21 21.83 19.89
C GLY A 207 54.09 20.91 20.39
N PRO A 208 52.99 20.75 19.63
CA PRO A 208 51.83 19.99 20.05
C PRO A 208 52.14 18.50 20.19
N GLN A 209 51.73 17.89 21.30
CA GLN A 209 52.04 16.50 21.64
C GLN A 209 50.98 15.53 21.10
N ILE A 210 51.40 14.31 20.77
CA ILE A 210 50.50 13.22 20.39
C ILE A 210 49.73 12.65 21.58
N ASP A 211 50.38 12.58 22.76
CA ASP A 211 49.79 12.12 24.01
C ASP A 211 48.84 13.19 24.59
N ILE A 212 47.68 12.72 25.06
CA ILE A 212 46.68 13.54 25.76
C ILE A 212 46.66 13.21 27.25
N LEU A 213 46.21 14.18 28.03
CA LEU A 213 45.87 13.99 29.43
C LEU A 213 44.40 13.58 29.56
N LEU A 214 44.15 12.55 30.36
CA LEU A 214 42.82 12.05 30.70
C LEU A 214 42.21 12.89 31.85
N PRO A 215 40.93 12.67 32.22
CA PRO A 215 40.37 13.32 33.41
C PRO A 215 41.15 13.01 34.69
N GLY A 216 41.51 14.07 35.43
CA GLY A 216 42.38 13.98 36.60
C GLY A 216 43.01 15.32 36.99
N THR A 217 43.82 15.32 38.06
CA THR A 217 44.58 16.49 38.51
C THR A 217 46.07 16.21 38.36
N TYR A 218 46.77 17.06 37.61
CA TYR A 218 48.17 16.89 37.24
C TYR A 218 49.03 18.07 37.70
N ARG A 219 50.19 17.77 38.28
CA ARG A 219 51.19 18.76 38.70
C ARG A 219 52.18 18.94 37.57
N ILE A 220 51.79 19.75 36.59
CA ILE A 220 52.56 20.00 35.37
C ILE A 220 53.22 21.37 35.47
N ASN A 221 54.45 21.48 34.95
CA ASN A 221 55.11 22.77 34.74
C ASN A 221 54.42 23.50 33.57
N THR A 222 53.43 24.35 33.86
CA THR A 222 52.60 25.06 32.86
C THR A 222 53.40 25.96 31.92
N LYS A 223 54.55 26.48 32.38
CA LYS A 223 55.49 27.24 31.55
C LYS A 223 56.16 26.33 30.50
N LEU A 224 56.52 25.09 30.86
CA LEU A 224 57.14 24.11 29.95
C LEU A 224 56.09 23.41 29.05
N PHE A 225 54.92 23.13 29.60
CA PHE A 225 53.83 22.41 28.96
C PHE A 225 52.53 23.20 29.05
N THR A 226 52.14 23.85 27.96
CA THR A 226 50.84 24.52 27.85
C THR A 226 49.75 23.47 27.67
N VAL A 227 48.81 23.40 28.61
CA VAL A 227 47.67 22.47 28.54
C VAL A 227 46.40 23.21 28.14
N VAL A 228 45.74 22.74 27.09
CA VAL A 228 44.44 23.24 26.61
C VAL A 228 43.39 22.16 26.86
N VAL A 229 42.39 22.46 27.69
CA VAL A 229 41.30 21.53 27.98
C VAL A 229 40.23 21.62 26.88
N THR A 230 39.80 20.48 26.35
CA THR A 230 38.79 20.36 25.28
C THR A 230 37.82 19.23 25.61
N ASP A 231 36.62 19.24 25.03
CA ASP A 231 35.62 18.18 25.25
C ASP A 231 36.06 16.85 24.64
N ALA A 232 35.73 15.74 25.33
CA ALA A 232 35.94 14.40 24.80
C ALA A 232 34.95 14.11 23.66
N THR A 233 35.32 13.20 22.75
CA THR A 233 34.45 12.83 21.64
C THR A 233 33.31 11.95 22.15
N VAL A 234 32.07 12.42 22.05
CA VAL A 234 30.87 11.65 22.42
C VAL A 234 30.10 11.26 21.16
N ILE A 235 29.87 9.96 20.98
CA ILE A 235 28.99 9.42 19.93
C ILE A 235 27.67 9.01 20.58
N GLU A 236 26.59 9.67 20.20
CA GLU A 236 25.26 9.42 20.74
C GLU A 236 24.67 8.06 20.31
N GLN A 237 23.65 7.59 21.03
CA GLN A 237 22.95 6.36 20.66
C GLN A 237 22.23 6.52 19.31
N GLY A 238 22.46 5.58 18.39
CA GLY A 238 21.93 5.68 17.02
C GLY A 238 22.81 6.49 16.07
N MET A 239 23.94 7.00 16.53
CA MET A 239 24.97 7.61 15.68
C MET A 239 26.17 6.67 15.50
N VAL A 240 26.97 6.92 14.47
CA VAL A 240 28.27 6.30 14.21
C VAL A 240 29.31 7.41 14.02
N GLY A 241 30.48 7.27 14.67
CA GLY A 241 31.56 8.24 14.53
C GLY A 241 32.47 7.86 13.37
N LEU A 242 32.46 8.65 12.29
CA LEU A 242 33.39 8.52 11.17
C LEU A 242 34.68 9.29 11.50
N VAL A 243 35.82 8.62 11.43
CA VAL A 243 37.12 9.19 11.80
C VAL A 243 37.91 9.60 10.55
N THR A 244 38.64 10.72 10.63
CA THR A 244 39.60 11.19 9.64
C THR A 244 40.93 11.46 10.36
N ALA A 245 42.01 10.75 10.00
CA ALA A 245 43.34 11.00 10.55
C ALA A 245 44.03 12.16 9.80
N LEU A 246 44.67 13.07 10.53
CA LEU A 246 45.34 14.26 9.98
C LEU A 246 46.83 14.02 9.71
N ASP A 247 47.49 13.21 10.54
CA ASP A 247 48.86 12.70 10.36
C ASP A 247 48.81 11.18 10.10
N GLY A 248 49.88 10.62 9.55
CA GLY A 248 49.98 9.22 9.13
C GLY A 248 50.71 9.05 7.82
N VAL A 249 50.88 7.79 7.40
CA VAL A 249 51.37 7.45 6.05
C VAL A 249 50.39 8.04 5.00
N PRO A 250 50.84 8.64 3.89
CA PRO A 250 49.92 9.09 2.84
C PRO A 250 48.99 7.98 2.35
N LEU A 251 47.69 8.29 2.22
CA LEU A 251 46.72 7.41 1.57
C LEU A 251 47.15 7.13 0.11
N PRO A 252 47.12 5.89 -0.38
CA PRO A 252 47.40 5.58 -1.78
C PRO A 252 46.39 6.27 -2.70
N GLU A 253 46.84 6.77 -3.86
CA GLU A 253 46.00 7.57 -4.79
C GLU A 253 44.75 6.84 -5.32
N GLN A 254 44.72 5.51 -5.25
CA GLN A 254 43.61 4.66 -5.69
C GLN A 254 42.60 4.34 -4.57
N GLU A 255 42.92 4.66 -3.31
CA GLU A 255 42.09 4.35 -2.14
C GLU A 255 41.40 5.63 -1.64
N PHE A 256 40.08 5.56 -1.39
CA PHE A 256 39.30 6.69 -0.85
C PHE A 256 39.21 6.70 0.68
N VAL A 257 39.55 5.57 1.30
CA VAL A 257 39.41 5.32 2.74
C VAL A 257 40.60 4.47 3.17
N ALA A 258 41.29 4.90 4.23
CA ALA A 258 42.44 4.24 4.82
C ALA A 258 42.10 2.85 5.37
N LYS A 259 43.08 1.97 5.33
CA LYS A 259 42.98 0.59 5.81
C LYS A 259 42.74 0.55 7.31
N SER A 260 41.95 -0.41 7.77
CA SER A 260 41.82 -0.72 9.19
C SER A 260 43.17 -1.18 9.74
N VAL A 261 43.50 -0.74 10.96
CA VAL A 261 44.75 -1.09 11.65
C VAL A 261 44.41 -1.53 13.08
N ALA A 262 45.15 -2.47 13.65
CA ALA A 262 44.88 -2.99 14.99
C ALA A 262 45.73 -2.29 16.06
N GLY A 263 45.24 -2.26 17.31
CA GLY A 263 46.04 -1.89 18.49
C GLY A 263 45.93 -0.43 18.98
N HIS A 264 45.26 0.46 18.24
CA HIS A 264 45.09 1.87 18.63
C HIS A 264 43.90 2.17 19.55
N SER A 265 43.20 1.12 20.05
CA SER A 265 42.11 1.21 21.03
C SER A 265 41.04 2.26 20.68
N ASP A 266 40.38 2.09 19.53
CA ASP A 266 39.37 3.03 19.01
C ASP A 266 39.90 4.47 18.88
N PHE A 267 41.14 4.60 18.41
CA PHE A 267 41.87 5.86 18.14
C PHE A 267 42.25 6.67 19.39
N GLN A 268 42.04 6.13 20.59
CA GLN A 268 42.47 6.76 21.84
C GLN A 268 44.00 6.68 22.04
N ASN A 269 44.69 5.72 21.42
CA ASN A 269 46.15 5.65 21.39
C ASN A 269 46.70 6.06 20.01
N ALA A 270 46.90 7.36 19.83
CA ALA A 270 47.39 7.97 18.60
C ALA A 270 48.82 7.52 18.22
N GLN A 271 49.71 7.31 19.19
CA GLN A 271 51.06 6.81 18.91
C GLN A 271 51.01 5.38 18.36
N ALA A 272 50.23 4.48 18.97
CA ALA A 272 50.08 3.11 18.48
C ALA A 272 49.51 3.05 17.06
N PHE A 273 48.59 3.97 16.70
CA PHE A 273 48.10 4.10 15.32
C PHE A 273 49.23 4.45 14.34
N LEU A 274 50.12 5.37 14.69
CA LEU A 274 51.27 5.72 13.84
C LEU A 274 52.31 4.59 13.75
N ASP A 275 52.62 3.94 14.87
CA ASP A 275 53.62 2.86 14.95
C ASP A 275 53.21 1.63 14.13
N THR A 276 51.90 1.37 14.04
CA THR A 276 51.31 0.26 13.26
C THR A 276 51.10 0.59 11.78
N GLY A 277 51.56 1.76 11.31
CA GLY A 277 51.51 2.17 9.91
C GLY A 277 50.21 2.86 9.49
N GLY A 278 49.46 3.42 10.43
CA GLY A 278 48.22 4.15 10.19
C GLY A 278 48.35 5.24 9.11
N GLN A 279 47.36 5.27 8.21
CA GLN A 279 47.34 6.17 7.06
C GLN A 279 46.54 7.44 7.37
N ARG A 280 46.98 8.60 6.87
CA ARG A 280 46.21 9.86 6.96
C ARG A 280 45.02 9.84 6.01
N GLY A 281 43.94 10.55 6.33
CA GLY A 281 42.70 10.62 5.55
C GLY A 281 41.51 9.94 6.24
N PRO A 282 40.37 9.77 5.55
CA PRO A 282 39.19 9.08 6.08
C PRO A 282 39.55 7.64 6.49
N GLN A 283 39.21 7.21 7.70
CA GLN A 283 39.48 5.86 8.19
C GLN A 283 38.34 4.89 7.84
N LEU A 284 38.65 3.60 7.66
CA LEU A 284 37.64 2.56 7.47
C LEU A 284 36.87 2.26 8.77
N ASP A 285 37.60 2.20 9.88
CA ASP A 285 37.03 1.90 11.19
C ASP A 285 36.18 3.06 11.72
N VAL A 286 35.18 2.69 12.52
CA VAL A 286 34.16 3.62 13.04
C VAL A 286 34.00 3.50 14.55
N LEU A 287 33.74 4.63 15.19
CA LEU A 287 33.40 4.69 16.60
C LEU A 287 31.93 4.32 16.79
N ARG A 288 31.67 3.44 17.75
CA ARG A 288 30.31 3.06 18.19
C ARG A 288 29.80 4.09 19.22
N PRO A 289 28.51 4.06 19.61
CA PRO A 289 28.03 4.94 20.67
C PRO A 289 28.83 4.78 21.97
N GLY A 290 29.30 5.91 22.53
CA GLY A 290 30.24 5.93 23.66
C GLY A 290 31.01 7.25 23.77
N THR A 291 31.79 7.38 24.84
CA THR A 291 32.70 8.52 25.08
C THR A 291 34.14 8.08 24.86
N TYR A 292 34.87 8.78 24.01
CA TYR A 292 36.23 8.47 23.61
C TYR A 292 37.16 9.66 23.87
N TYR A 293 38.29 9.39 24.53
CA TYR A 293 39.35 10.37 24.74
C TYR A 293 40.31 10.32 23.54
N ILE A 294 39.97 11.05 22.49
CA ILE A 294 40.69 11.08 21.21
C ILE A 294 41.36 12.44 21.03
N ASN A 295 42.61 12.47 20.59
CA ASN A 295 43.34 13.71 20.30
C ASN A 295 42.78 14.39 19.04
N PRO A 296 42.09 15.55 19.13
CA PRO A 296 41.47 16.23 17.98
C PRO A 296 42.49 16.78 16.97
N MET A 297 43.74 16.98 17.40
CA MET A 297 44.83 17.41 16.53
C MET A 297 45.39 16.25 15.68
N MET A 298 45.10 15.00 16.08
CA MET A 298 45.45 13.80 15.32
C MET A 298 44.27 13.28 14.49
N PHE A 299 43.07 13.26 15.08
CA PHE A 299 41.88 12.66 14.49
C PHE A 299 40.69 13.59 14.56
N GLN A 300 40.12 13.92 13.41
CA GLN A 300 38.83 14.60 13.32
C GLN A 300 37.72 13.55 13.30
N VAL A 301 36.73 13.68 14.18
CA VAL A 301 35.56 12.79 14.24
C VAL A 301 34.31 13.54 13.81
N SER A 302 33.54 12.94 12.90
CA SER A 302 32.23 13.44 12.46
C SER A 302 31.17 12.38 12.72
N ALA A 303 30.09 12.73 13.44
CA ALA A 303 28.96 11.83 13.67
C ALA A 303 28.05 11.74 12.43
N ASP A 304 27.55 10.54 12.16
CA ASP A 304 26.62 10.21 11.07
C ASP A 304 25.51 9.29 11.62
N SER A 305 24.37 9.22 10.96
CA SER A 305 23.22 8.42 11.40
C SER A 305 23.47 6.92 11.16
N VAL A 306 23.15 6.06 12.14
CA VAL A 306 23.20 4.60 11.97
C VAL A 306 22.27 4.17 10.83
N THR A 307 22.69 3.20 10.02
CA THR A 307 21.80 2.61 9.01
C THR A 307 20.81 1.68 9.71
N VAL A 308 19.52 1.97 9.58
CA VAL A 308 18.42 1.14 10.09
C VAL A 308 17.79 0.42 8.89
N VAL A 309 17.66 -0.90 9.00
CA VAL A 309 16.93 -1.74 8.04
C VAL A 309 15.70 -2.29 8.77
N GLU A 310 14.50 -1.96 8.29
CA GLU A 310 13.26 -2.34 8.96
C GLU A 310 12.84 -3.78 8.64
N ARG A 311 11.86 -4.30 9.39
CA ARG A 311 11.32 -5.63 9.14
C ARG A 311 10.54 -5.63 7.82
N GLY A 312 10.94 -6.49 6.90
CA GLY A 312 10.40 -6.53 5.54
C GLY A 312 11.32 -5.86 4.51
N GLN A 313 12.43 -5.27 4.95
CA GLN A 313 13.47 -4.71 4.10
C GLN A 313 14.77 -5.51 4.19
N VAL A 314 15.62 -5.33 3.17
CA VAL A 314 17.04 -5.70 3.20
C VAL A 314 17.88 -4.53 2.69
N ALA A 315 19.11 -4.39 3.17
CA ALA A 315 20.06 -3.45 2.60
C ALA A 315 21.05 -4.19 1.68
N VAL A 316 21.05 -3.81 0.40
CA VAL A 316 22.10 -4.12 -0.56
C VAL A 316 23.24 -3.14 -0.32
N VAL A 317 24.42 -3.62 0.07
CA VAL A 317 25.56 -2.76 0.35
C VAL A 317 26.46 -2.64 -0.89
N VAL A 318 26.86 -1.43 -1.24
CA VAL A 318 27.90 -1.17 -2.24
C VAL A 318 29.19 -0.81 -1.52
N SER A 319 30.25 -1.60 -1.72
CA SER A 319 31.57 -1.36 -1.15
C SER A 319 32.41 -0.51 -2.09
N ASN A 320 32.86 0.65 -1.61
CA ASN A 320 33.88 1.49 -2.26
C ASN A 320 35.31 1.04 -1.91
N VAL A 321 35.45 0.13 -0.95
CA VAL A 321 36.71 -0.43 -0.47
C VAL A 321 36.84 -1.92 -0.81
N GLY A 322 38.05 -2.46 -0.70
CA GLY A 322 38.36 -3.85 -1.06
C GLY A 322 39.15 -3.96 -2.36
N GLU A 323 39.48 -5.19 -2.75
CA GLU A 323 40.22 -5.46 -3.98
C GLU A 323 39.38 -5.11 -5.22
N GLU A 324 40.02 -4.66 -6.30
CA GLU A 324 39.33 -4.58 -7.58
C GLU A 324 39.09 -6.00 -8.13
N PRO A 325 37.85 -6.37 -8.51
CA PRO A 325 37.59 -7.69 -9.04
C PRO A 325 38.35 -7.91 -10.36
N THR A 326 39.31 -8.85 -10.35
CA THR A 326 40.13 -9.26 -11.50
C THR A 326 39.26 -9.71 -12.67
N GLN A 327 39.78 -9.63 -13.90
CA GLN A 327 39.05 -10.12 -15.10
C GLN A 327 38.63 -11.59 -14.96
N GLU A 328 39.42 -12.45 -14.32
CA GLU A 328 39.05 -13.85 -14.05
C GLU A 328 37.89 -13.97 -13.04
N VAL A 329 37.87 -13.15 -11.99
CA VAL A 329 36.76 -13.10 -11.00
C VAL A 329 35.49 -12.60 -11.68
N LYS A 330 35.60 -11.57 -12.53
CA LYS A 330 34.52 -11.05 -13.38
C LYS A 330 33.97 -12.12 -14.33
N ILE A 331 34.84 -12.88 -14.99
CA ILE A 331 34.46 -14.01 -15.86
C ILE A 331 33.83 -15.15 -15.05
N ARG A 332 34.34 -15.47 -13.86
CA ARG A 332 33.82 -16.55 -13.01
C ARG A 332 32.44 -16.23 -12.42
N LEU A 333 32.22 -14.98 -12.00
CA LEU A 333 30.92 -14.48 -11.55
C LEU A 333 29.92 -14.49 -12.72
N GLY A 334 30.30 -13.92 -13.87
CA GLY A 334 29.48 -13.95 -15.09
C GLY A 334 29.20 -15.36 -15.62
N ALA A 335 30.13 -16.31 -15.47
CA ALA A 335 29.94 -17.70 -15.89
C ALA A 335 29.06 -18.51 -14.92
N ALA A 336 29.14 -18.24 -13.62
CA ALA A 336 28.22 -18.81 -12.63
C ALA A 336 26.79 -18.26 -12.82
N GLN A 337 26.65 -17.01 -13.24
CA GLN A 337 25.38 -16.37 -13.59
C GLN A 337 24.83 -16.87 -14.94
N ALA A 338 25.69 -17.08 -15.95
CA ALA A 338 25.35 -17.63 -17.26
C ALA A 338 24.93 -19.12 -17.26
N ALA A 339 25.03 -19.81 -16.12
CA ALA A 339 24.47 -21.16 -15.94
C ALA A 339 22.94 -21.17 -15.79
N ARG A 340 22.28 -20.01 -15.72
CA ARG A 340 20.82 -19.86 -15.81
C ARG A 340 20.38 -19.71 -17.29
N PRO A 341 19.23 -20.27 -17.71
CA PRO A 341 18.93 -20.45 -19.12
C PRO A 341 18.61 -19.13 -19.88
N GLN A 342 19.48 -18.83 -20.85
CA GLN A 342 19.28 -18.03 -22.07
C GLN A 342 18.28 -16.86 -22.07
N GLY A 343 18.85 -15.65 -22.00
CA GLY A 343 18.25 -14.41 -22.54
C GLY A 343 19.37 -13.44 -22.91
N GLY A 344 19.66 -13.27 -24.21
CA GLY A 344 20.83 -12.52 -24.66
C GLY A 344 20.69 -11.00 -24.51
N GLY A 345 21.72 -10.34 -23.99
CA GLY A 345 21.84 -8.88 -23.93
C GLY A 345 22.21 -8.37 -22.53
N PHE A 346 23.16 -7.43 -22.49
CA PHE A 346 23.72 -6.77 -21.30
C PHE A 346 24.66 -7.64 -20.44
N GLN A 347 25.91 -7.19 -20.40
CA GLN A 347 26.98 -7.73 -19.56
C GLN A 347 26.74 -7.22 -18.13
N GLU A 348 26.43 -8.11 -17.19
CA GLU A 348 25.92 -7.74 -15.87
C GLU A 348 26.94 -6.90 -15.08
N VAL A 349 26.48 -5.78 -14.50
CA VAL A 349 27.31 -4.95 -13.62
C VAL A 349 27.54 -5.74 -12.33
N TYR A 350 28.81 -5.95 -12.01
CA TYR A 350 29.24 -7.03 -11.13
C TYR A 350 28.68 -6.92 -9.70
N VAL A 351 27.77 -7.83 -9.36
CA VAL A 351 27.57 -8.29 -7.98
C VAL A 351 28.79 -9.13 -7.59
N VAL A 352 29.45 -8.77 -6.51
CA VAL A 352 30.73 -9.34 -6.06
C VAL A 352 30.62 -9.95 -4.66
N PRO A 353 31.43 -10.98 -4.36
CA PRO A 353 31.50 -11.52 -3.01
C PRO A 353 32.25 -10.56 -2.08
N LYS A 354 32.10 -10.80 -0.78
CA LYS A 354 32.66 -9.96 0.28
C LYS A 354 34.17 -9.75 0.14
N GLY A 355 34.60 -8.49 0.25
CA GLY A 355 36.01 -8.09 0.20
C GLY A 355 36.45 -7.47 -1.14
N TYR A 356 35.60 -7.53 -2.17
CA TYR A 356 35.80 -6.82 -3.43
C TYR A 356 35.02 -5.50 -3.48
N ARG A 357 35.56 -4.54 -4.22
CA ARG A 357 34.90 -3.27 -4.54
C ARG A 357 33.74 -3.52 -5.51
N GLY A 358 32.54 -3.03 -5.18
CA GLY A 358 31.32 -3.24 -5.95
C GLY A 358 30.08 -3.55 -5.09
N ILE A 359 28.99 -3.91 -5.77
CA ILE A 359 27.72 -4.29 -5.14
C ILE A 359 27.90 -5.66 -4.48
N GLN A 360 27.68 -5.77 -3.17
CA GLN A 360 27.91 -7.02 -2.44
C GLN A 360 26.77 -8.03 -2.69
N GLU A 361 27.12 -9.31 -2.86
CA GLU A 361 26.16 -10.42 -2.97
C GLU A 361 25.41 -10.68 -1.65
N GLU A 362 26.09 -10.53 -0.52
CA GLU A 362 25.49 -10.65 0.81
C GLU A 362 24.65 -9.40 1.16
N VAL A 363 23.34 -9.59 1.33
CA VAL A 363 22.43 -8.54 1.82
C VAL A 363 22.40 -8.49 3.35
N ALA A 364 22.33 -7.28 3.91
CA ALA A 364 22.09 -7.08 5.33
C ALA A 364 20.58 -7.17 5.63
N GLY A 365 20.18 -8.05 6.55
CA GLY A 365 18.80 -8.20 6.99
C GLY A 365 18.32 -7.07 7.91
N PRO A 366 17.11 -7.19 8.50
CA PRO A 366 16.59 -6.20 9.44
C PRO A 366 17.49 -6.02 10.68
N GLY A 367 17.82 -4.77 11.02
CA GLY A 367 18.75 -4.47 12.11
C GLY A 367 19.28 -3.03 12.10
N ARG A 368 20.18 -2.73 13.04
CA ARG A 368 20.94 -1.46 13.09
C ARG A 368 22.40 -1.73 12.77
N TYR A 369 22.93 -1.04 11.77
CA TYR A 369 24.28 -1.24 11.27
C TYR A 369 25.09 0.06 11.35
N TYR A 370 26.15 0.04 12.17
CA TYR A 370 27.14 1.10 12.27
C TYR A 370 28.08 1.04 11.07
N LEU A 371 27.59 1.46 9.90
CA LEU A 371 28.31 1.45 8.64
C LEU A 371 29.07 2.76 8.44
N ASN A 372 30.29 2.66 7.92
CA ASN A 372 31.02 3.80 7.41
C ASN A 372 30.46 4.19 6.04
N ARG A 373 29.62 5.23 5.96
CA ARG A 373 28.97 5.65 4.69
C ARG A 373 29.94 6.14 3.61
N ARG A 374 31.21 6.41 3.94
CA ARG A 374 32.27 6.72 2.96
C ARG A 374 32.77 5.44 2.26
N ALA A 375 32.84 4.33 3.01
CA ALA A 375 33.30 3.03 2.51
C ALA A 375 32.17 2.13 2.00
N PHE A 376 30.97 2.22 2.58
CA PHE A 376 29.83 1.34 2.33
C PHE A 376 28.55 2.14 2.13
N ILE A 377 27.93 2.04 0.95
CA ILE A 377 26.66 2.72 0.62
C ILE A 377 25.52 1.70 0.69
N PRO A 378 24.61 1.76 1.68
CA PRO A 378 23.47 0.87 1.77
C PRO A 378 22.29 1.37 0.93
N TYR A 379 21.78 0.52 0.05
CA TYR A 379 20.50 0.70 -0.66
C TYR A 379 19.46 -0.18 0.01
N ILE A 380 18.47 0.45 0.64
CA ILE A 380 17.35 -0.26 1.28
C ILE A 380 16.36 -0.68 0.20
N VAL A 381 15.98 -1.95 0.20
CA VAL A 381 15.04 -2.56 -0.75
C VAL A 381 13.92 -3.25 0.03
N ASP A 382 12.67 -2.90 -0.27
CA ASP A 382 11.51 -3.58 0.27
C ASP A 382 11.37 -4.98 -0.35
N THR A 383 11.23 -5.99 0.52
CA THR A 383 11.04 -7.40 0.15
C THR A 383 9.61 -7.88 0.38
N THR A 384 8.76 -7.00 0.90
CA THR A 384 7.30 -7.15 0.98
C THR A 384 6.66 -6.98 -0.40
N ASN A 385 5.37 -7.30 -0.50
CA ASN A 385 4.60 -7.05 -1.72
C ASN A 385 4.36 -5.54 -1.86
N ILE A 386 4.92 -4.95 -2.91
CA ILE A 386 4.72 -3.55 -3.31
C ILE A 386 3.57 -3.51 -4.30
N THR A 387 2.57 -2.67 -4.05
CA THR A 387 1.47 -2.43 -4.99
C THR A 387 1.71 -1.12 -5.73
N ILE A 388 1.58 -1.16 -7.04
CA ILE A 388 1.72 0.00 -7.94
C ILE A 388 0.37 0.16 -8.65
N ASP A 389 -0.17 1.39 -8.67
CA ASP A 389 -1.51 1.67 -9.17
C ASP A 389 -1.55 2.73 -10.28
N TRP A 390 -2.45 2.47 -11.23
CA TRP A 390 -2.88 3.35 -12.32
C TRP A 390 -4.37 3.57 -12.15
N ASP A 391 -4.79 4.69 -11.55
CA ASP A 391 -6.21 4.97 -11.27
C ASP A 391 -6.46 6.46 -11.03
N ASP A 392 -7.72 6.92 -11.12
CA ASP A 392 -8.12 8.34 -11.09
C ASP A 392 -8.31 8.90 -9.65
N ALA A 393 -7.78 8.19 -8.64
CA ALA A 393 -7.88 8.57 -7.24
C ALA A 393 -6.73 9.51 -6.81
N LYS A 394 -6.97 10.37 -5.82
CA LYS A 394 -6.06 11.49 -5.47
C LYS A 394 -4.65 11.10 -4.97
N ASP A 395 -4.43 9.84 -4.60
CA ASP A 395 -3.19 9.34 -3.99
C ASP A 395 -2.54 8.20 -4.81
N THR A 396 -2.92 8.01 -6.08
CA THR A 396 -2.35 6.98 -6.96
C THR A 396 -0.99 7.39 -7.51
N ARG A 397 -0.14 6.41 -7.82
CA ARG A 397 1.21 6.71 -8.35
C ARG A 397 1.20 7.14 -9.82
N PHE A 398 0.17 6.75 -10.58
CA PHE A 398 0.02 7.05 -12.00
C PHE A 398 -1.46 7.24 -12.42
N ASP A 399 -1.67 8.02 -13.48
CA ASP A 399 -2.98 8.18 -14.13
C ASP A 399 -3.51 6.86 -14.75
N PRO A 400 -4.83 6.72 -14.95
CA PRO A 400 -5.41 5.61 -15.72
C PRO A 400 -4.86 5.51 -17.14
N LEU A 401 -4.62 4.29 -17.62
CA LEU A 401 -4.08 4.03 -18.95
C LEU A 401 -5.13 4.37 -20.02
N LYS A 402 -4.81 5.33 -20.89
CA LYS A 402 -5.67 5.76 -22.02
C LYS A 402 -5.22 5.05 -23.30
N VAL A 403 -5.94 3.99 -23.66
CA VAL A 403 -5.63 3.11 -24.81
C VAL A 403 -6.68 3.24 -25.90
N ILE A 404 -6.33 2.85 -27.13
CA ILE A 404 -7.24 2.88 -28.29
C ILE A 404 -7.51 1.45 -28.75
N SER A 405 -8.79 1.12 -28.90
CA SER A 405 -9.26 -0.19 -29.33
C SER A 405 -9.10 -0.40 -30.84
N LYS A 406 -9.22 -1.65 -31.30
CA LYS A 406 -9.19 -2.00 -32.74
C LYS A 406 -10.24 -1.26 -33.58
N ASP A 407 -11.39 -0.97 -32.96
CA ASP A 407 -12.52 -0.23 -33.52
C ASP A 407 -12.43 1.30 -33.32
N GLY A 408 -11.30 1.81 -32.82
CA GLY A 408 -10.97 3.24 -32.80
C GLY A 408 -11.48 4.02 -31.57
N PHE A 409 -12.09 3.34 -30.60
CA PHE A 409 -12.60 3.97 -29.39
C PHE A 409 -11.51 4.10 -28.33
N THR A 410 -11.52 5.22 -27.60
CA THR A 410 -10.65 5.45 -26.44
C THR A 410 -11.22 4.76 -25.21
N ILE A 411 -10.38 4.03 -24.49
CA ILE A 411 -10.74 3.29 -23.27
C ILE A 411 -9.79 3.74 -22.15
N GLY A 412 -10.36 4.04 -20.98
CA GLY A 412 -9.59 4.18 -19.74
C GLY A 412 -9.50 2.84 -19.03
N VAL A 413 -8.29 2.38 -18.69
CA VAL A 413 -8.08 1.14 -17.93
C VAL A 413 -7.33 1.47 -16.64
N SER A 414 -7.96 1.21 -15.50
CA SER A 414 -7.32 1.30 -14.18
C SER A 414 -6.71 -0.05 -13.82
N VAL A 415 -5.45 -0.07 -13.40
CA VAL A 415 -4.64 -1.29 -13.20
C VAL A 415 -3.93 -1.24 -11.85
N LYS A 416 -3.78 -2.39 -11.20
CA LYS A 416 -2.89 -2.57 -10.03
C LYS A 416 -1.93 -3.72 -10.27
N VAL A 417 -0.64 -3.46 -10.10
CA VAL A 417 0.42 -4.46 -10.25
C VAL A 417 1.06 -4.70 -8.89
N VAL A 418 1.13 -5.97 -8.49
CA VAL A 418 1.79 -6.37 -7.24
C VAL A 418 3.12 -7.02 -7.58
N VAL A 419 4.21 -6.40 -7.16
CA VAL A 419 5.58 -6.90 -7.32
C VAL A 419 6.22 -7.19 -5.97
N ARG A 420 7.21 -8.08 -5.94
CA ARG A 420 8.09 -8.26 -4.77
C ARG A 420 9.53 -8.54 -5.21
N VAL A 421 10.49 -8.13 -4.38
CA VAL A 421 11.91 -8.43 -4.60
C VAL A 421 12.34 -9.48 -3.58
N ARG A 422 12.87 -10.62 -4.06
CA ARG A 422 13.39 -11.66 -3.16
C ARG A 422 14.75 -11.21 -2.57
N PRO A 423 15.03 -11.43 -1.28
CA PRO A 423 16.28 -10.99 -0.63
C PRO A 423 17.57 -11.36 -1.38
N ASP A 424 17.66 -12.60 -1.86
CA ASP A 424 18.79 -13.14 -2.64
C ASP A 424 18.91 -12.58 -4.06
N GLN A 425 17.87 -11.90 -4.54
CA GLN A 425 17.81 -11.31 -5.87
C GLN A 425 17.95 -9.77 -5.84
N ALA A 426 17.82 -9.14 -4.67
CA ALA A 426 17.93 -7.69 -4.50
C ALA A 426 19.26 -7.08 -4.99
N PRO A 427 20.45 -7.69 -4.79
CA PRO A 427 21.71 -7.13 -5.31
C PRO A 427 21.72 -7.00 -6.84
N TYR A 428 21.14 -7.98 -7.56
CA TYR A 428 21.08 -8.01 -9.01
C TYR A 428 20.07 -7.00 -9.57
N MET A 429 18.96 -6.78 -8.87
CA MET A 429 18.01 -5.71 -9.18
C MET A 429 18.66 -4.33 -9.05
N VAL A 430 19.37 -4.07 -7.93
CA VAL A 430 20.13 -2.83 -7.72
C VAL A 430 21.24 -2.67 -8.77
N ALA A 431 21.92 -3.74 -9.17
CA ALA A 431 22.94 -3.69 -10.22
C ALA A 431 22.40 -3.30 -11.61
N LYS A 432 21.15 -3.69 -11.94
CA LYS A 432 20.53 -3.39 -13.23
C LYS A 432 19.78 -2.06 -13.27
N VAL A 433 19.20 -1.61 -12.15
CA VAL A 433 18.22 -0.51 -12.13
C VAL A 433 18.51 0.56 -11.06
N GLY A 434 19.39 0.27 -10.10
CA GLY A 434 19.80 1.16 -9.01
C GLY A 434 18.80 1.21 -7.85
N SER A 435 17.52 1.45 -8.12
CA SER A 435 16.47 1.54 -7.09
C SER A 435 15.13 0.97 -7.55
N ILE A 436 14.26 0.67 -6.57
CA ILE A 436 12.90 0.22 -6.84
C ILE A 436 12.05 1.31 -7.52
N ASP A 437 12.28 2.58 -7.20
CA ASP A 437 11.57 3.69 -7.86
C ASP A 437 11.97 3.85 -9.32
N ASN A 438 13.26 3.69 -9.64
CA ASN A 438 13.75 3.67 -11.02
C ASN A 438 13.12 2.51 -11.81
N LEU A 439 12.97 1.33 -11.19
CA LEU A 439 12.28 0.20 -11.80
C LEU A 439 10.81 0.54 -12.09
N ILE A 440 10.11 1.12 -11.12
CA ILE A 440 8.69 1.45 -11.27
C ILE A 440 8.48 2.48 -12.39
N ILE A 441 9.30 3.54 -12.44
CA ILE A 441 9.17 4.64 -13.40
C ILE A 441 9.66 4.26 -14.80
N HIS A 442 10.82 3.59 -14.92
CA HIS A 442 11.48 3.36 -16.21
C HIS A 442 11.28 1.96 -16.80
N VAL A 443 10.83 0.98 -16.01
CA VAL A 443 10.62 -0.41 -16.47
C VAL A 443 9.15 -0.80 -16.35
N VAL A 444 8.57 -0.79 -15.15
CA VAL A 444 7.20 -1.28 -14.92
C VAL A 444 6.20 -0.43 -15.68
N HIS A 445 6.22 0.90 -15.52
CA HIS A 445 5.22 1.77 -16.15
C HIS A 445 5.22 1.72 -17.69
N PRO A 446 6.36 1.86 -18.41
CA PRO A 446 6.37 1.72 -19.87
C PRO A 446 5.99 0.32 -20.37
N MET A 447 6.33 -0.73 -19.63
CA MET A 447 5.97 -2.11 -19.98
C MET A 447 4.46 -2.34 -19.80
N ILE A 448 3.87 -1.87 -18.70
CA ILE A 448 2.42 -1.95 -18.45
C ILE A 448 1.65 -1.15 -19.52
N ASP A 449 2.04 0.09 -19.82
CA ASP A 449 1.42 0.87 -20.91
C ASP A 449 1.52 0.14 -22.25
N SER A 450 2.70 -0.36 -22.62
CA SER A 450 2.89 -1.13 -23.86
C SER A 450 2.06 -2.43 -23.89
N SER A 451 1.90 -3.11 -22.76
CA SER A 451 1.12 -4.34 -22.67
C SER A 451 -0.36 -4.08 -22.93
N PHE A 452 -0.95 -3.14 -22.18
CA PHE A 452 -2.37 -2.81 -22.31
C PHE A 452 -2.70 -2.12 -23.64
N ARG A 453 -1.80 -1.27 -24.15
CA ARG A 453 -1.93 -0.65 -25.48
C ARG A 453 -1.97 -1.70 -26.59
N ASN A 454 -1.06 -2.67 -26.57
CA ASN A 454 -1.03 -3.75 -27.57
C ASN A 454 -2.26 -4.66 -27.50
N GLN A 455 -2.75 -4.98 -26.29
CA GLN A 455 -3.96 -5.78 -26.09
C GLN A 455 -5.22 -5.04 -26.58
N ALA A 456 -5.39 -3.78 -26.19
CA ALA A 456 -6.52 -2.96 -26.61
C ALA A 456 -6.56 -2.81 -28.14
N SER A 457 -5.43 -2.55 -28.80
CA SER A 457 -5.40 -2.42 -30.26
C SER A 457 -5.65 -3.72 -31.04
N ALA A 458 -5.58 -4.89 -30.39
CA ALA A 458 -5.89 -6.19 -31.01
C ALA A 458 -7.38 -6.57 -30.94
N THR A 459 -8.10 -6.05 -29.94
CA THR A 459 -9.46 -6.47 -29.56
C THR A 459 -10.45 -5.30 -29.70
N SER A 460 -11.74 -5.58 -29.89
CA SER A 460 -12.78 -4.52 -29.88
C SER A 460 -13.03 -4.01 -28.46
N ALA A 461 -13.51 -2.77 -28.32
CA ALA A 461 -13.72 -2.17 -27.01
C ALA A 461 -14.65 -2.98 -26.09
N MET A 462 -15.72 -3.56 -26.66
CA MET A 462 -16.67 -4.38 -25.89
C MET A 462 -16.07 -5.75 -25.53
N ASN A 463 -15.37 -6.42 -26.44
CA ASN A 463 -14.77 -7.73 -26.16
C ASN A 463 -13.66 -7.60 -25.10
N PHE A 464 -12.90 -6.51 -25.11
CA PHE A 464 -11.89 -6.22 -24.08
C PHE A 464 -12.51 -6.13 -22.66
N MET A 465 -13.75 -5.65 -22.55
CA MET A 465 -14.49 -5.65 -21.28
C MET A 465 -15.07 -7.02 -20.91
N GLN A 466 -15.58 -7.78 -21.90
CA GLN A 466 -16.17 -9.11 -21.69
C GLN A 466 -15.10 -10.15 -21.31
N ASP A 467 -14.00 -10.20 -22.07
CA ASP A 467 -12.91 -11.17 -21.93
C ASP A 467 -11.82 -10.68 -20.95
N ARG A 468 -12.18 -9.81 -20.00
CA ARG A 468 -11.27 -9.16 -19.03
C ARG A 468 -10.33 -10.14 -18.31
N GLN A 469 -10.80 -11.35 -18.00
CA GLN A 469 -9.99 -12.37 -17.32
C GLN A 469 -8.83 -12.84 -18.20
N ASP A 470 -9.06 -13.04 -19.50
CA ASP A 470 -8.04 -13.47 -20.44
C ASP A 470 -7.06 -12.34 -20.76
N GLU A 471 -7.53 -11.09 -20.92
CA GLU A 471 -6.63 -9.94 -21.11
C GLU A 471 -5.76 -9.68 -19.87
N GLN A 472 -6.33 -9.79 -18.66
CA GLN A 472 -5.57 -9.71 -17.41
C GLN A 472 -4.49 -10.81 -17.34
N LYS A 473 -4.83 -12.05 -17.68
CA LYS A 473 -3.86 -13.16 -17.67
C LYS A 473 -2.74 -12.95 -18.69
N LYS A 474 -3.06 -12.53 -19.92
CA LYS A 474 -2.07 -12.16 -20.95
C LYS A 474 -1.14 -11.05 -20.45
N ALA A 475 -1.67 -10.07 -19.71
CA ALA A 475 -0.88 -8.97 -19.17
C ALA A 475 0.04 -9.46 -18.04
N GLU A 476 -0.46 -10.33 -17.16
CA GLU A 476 0.32 -10.94 -16.08
C GLU A 476 1.46 -11.82 -16.61
N ASP A 477 1.18 -12.76 -17.52
CA ASP A 477 2.18 -13.65 -18.12
C ASP A 477 3.29 -12.85 -18.82
N ARG A 478 2.94 -11.81 -19.58
CA ARG A 478 3.91 -10.92 -20.24
C ARG A 478 4.73 -10.12 -19.22
N THR A 479 4.07 -9.50 -18.24
CA THR A 479 4.71 -8.73 -17.16
C THR A 479 5.72 -9.58 -16.38
N LYS A 480 5.33 -10.81 -16.05
CA LYS A 480 6.16 -11.76 -15.32
C LYS A 480 7.43 -12.13 -16.09
N SER A 481 7.30 -12.45 -17.38
CA SER A 481 8.44 -12.78 -18.24
C SER A 481 9.43 -11.62 -18.45
N GLU A 482 8.96 -10.37 -18.34
CA GLU A 482 9.81 -9.19 -18.48
C GLU A 482 10.50 -8.81 -17.17
N LEU A 483 9.77 -8.78 -16.05
CA LEU A 483 10.31 -8.41 -14.74
C LEU A 483 11.30 -9.45 -14.18
N GLU A 484 11.19 -10.72 -14.57
CA GLU A 484 12.17 -11.76 -14.21
C GLU A 484 13.59 -11.41 -14.70
N LYS A 485 13.74 -10.74 -15.85
CA LYS A 485 15.04 -10.27 -16.39
C LYS A 485 15.70 -9.22 -15.50
N TYR A 486 14.90 -8.48 -14.73
CA TYR A 486 15.31 -7.46 -13.76
C TYR A 486 15.40 -8.03 -12.33
N HIS A 487 15.26 -9.35 -12.16
CA HIS A 487 15.29 -10.06 -10.87
C HIS A 487 14.16 -9.67 -9.91
N VAL A 488 13.01 -9.27 -10.47
CA VAL A 488 11.81 -8.84 -9.73
C VAL A 488 10.67 -9.81 -10.00
N GLU A 489 9.98 -10.25 -8.95
CA GLU A 489 8.88 -11.20 -9.08
C GLU A 489 7.54 -10.45 -9.22
N CYS A 490 6.85 -10.64 -10.34
CA CYS A 490 5.46 -10.26 -10.48
C CYS A 490 4.56 -11.26 -9.73
N VAL A 491 3.83 -10.78 -8.72
CA VAL A 491 2.88 -11.58 -7.94
C VAL A 491 1.52 -11.66 -8.66
N SER A 492 1.03 -10.53 -9.17
CA SER A 492 -0.19 -10.46 -9.97
C SER A 492 -0.31 -9.13 -10.73
N VAL A 493 -1.01 -9.16 -11.86
CA VAL A 493 -1.51 -7.94 -12.54
C VAL A 493 -3.03 -7.98 -12.47
N LEU A 494 -3.63 -6.91 -11.94
CA LEU A 494 -5.08 -6.81 -11.75
C LEU A 494 -5.61 -5.64 -12.58
N ILE A 495 -6.56 -5.91 -13.47
CA ILE A 495 -7.41 -4.86 -14.02
C ILE A 495 -8.42 -4.54 -12.91
N CYS A 496 -8.64 -3.26 -12.59
CA CYS A 496 -9.62 -2.82 -11.58
C CYS A 496 -10.92 -2.36 -12.25
N GLN A 497 -10.84 -1.35 -13.11
CA GLN A 497 -11.96 -0.73 -13.81
C GLN A 497 -11.63 -0.55 -15.30
N ILE A 498 -12.64 -0.66 -16.14
CA ILE A 498 -12.59 -0.34 -17.57
C ILE A 498 -13.66 0.72 -17.82
N THR A 499 -13.25 1.90 -18.27
CA THR A 499 -14.13 3.04 -18.56
C THR A 499 -14.27 3.16 -20.07
N LEU A 500 -15.47 2.86 -20.56
CA LEU A 500 -15.85 2.96 -21.97
C LEU A 500 -16.56 4.31 -22.27
N PRO A 501 -16.50 4.84 -23.50
CA PRO A 501 -17.31 5.98 -23.92
C PRO A 501 -18.81 5.68 -23.86
N GLN A 502 -19.63 6.65 -23.44
CA GLN A 502 -21.09 6.48 -23.31
C GLN A 502 -21.77 6.15 -24.64
N ASP A 503 -21.32 6.73 -25.76
CA ASP A 503 -21.89 6.50 -27.09
C ASP A 503 -21.86 5.01 -27.51
N LEU A 504 -20.84 4.27 -27.09
CA LEU A 504 -20.76 2.81 -27.29
C LEU A 504 -21.80 2.06 -26.46
N MET A 505 -21.94 2.44 -25.18
CA MET A 505 -22.93 1.83 -24.29
C MET A 505 -24.35 2.10 -24.77
N ASP A 506 -24.63 3.30 -25.25
CA ASP A 506 -25.92 3.69 -25.85
C ASP A 506 -26.23 2.93 -27.12
N THR A 507 -25.29 2.83 -28.06
CA THR A 507 -25.49 2.10 -29.31
C THR A 507 -25.66 0.61 -29.08
N GLN A 508 -24.92 0.02 -28.13
CA GLN A 508 -25.10 -1.37 -27.74
C GLN A 508 -26.41 -1.62 -27.00
N THR A 509 -26.83 -0.71 -26.11
CA THR A 509 -28.13 -0.79 -25.42
C THR A 509 -29.27 -0.71 -26.43
N LYS A 510 -29.22 0.23 -27.39
CA LYS A 510 -30.18 0.32 -28.51
C LYS A 510 -30.20 -0.97 -29.34
N LYS A 511 -29.04 -1.59 -29.63
CA LYS A 511 -28.96 -2.87 -30.34
C LYS A 511 -29.61 -4.01 -29.56
N ILE A 512 -29.39 -4.10 -28.25
CA ILE A 512 -29.99 -5.12 -27.38
C ILE A 512 -31.51 -4.94 -27.30
N ILE A 513 -31.99 -3.69 -27.14
CA ILE A 513 -33.42 -3.37 -27.17
C ILE A 513 -34.04 -3.79 -28.51
N ALA A 514 -33.44 -3.40 -29.65
CA ALA A 514 -33.93 -3.79 -30.97
C ALA A 514 -33.94 -5.32 -31.19
N GLN A 515 -32.99 -6.07 -30.62
CA GLN A 515 -33.00 -7.53 -30.63
C GLN A 515 -34.11 -8.13 -29.75
N GLN A 516 -34.38 -7.54 -28.60
CA GLN A 516 -35.48 -7.94 -27.71
C GLN A 516 -36.85 -7.61 -28.32
N GLU A 517 -37.00 -6.44 -28.94
CA GLU A 517 -38.18 -6.05 -29.71
C GLU A 517 -38.39 -6.99 -30.90
N GLN A 518 -37.34 -7.31 -31.67
CA GLN A 518 -37.44 -8.28 -32.76
C GLN A 518 -37.89 -9.66 -32.26
N ALA A 519 -37.33 -10.15 -31.14
CA ALA A 519 -37.77 -11.40 -30.53
C ALA A 519 -39.25 -11.32 -30.09
N GLN A 520 -39.65 -10.24 -29.44
CA GLN A 520 -41.03 -9.97 -29.03
C GLN A 520 -41.99 -9.95 -30.24
N TYR A 521 -41.63 -9.27 -31.33
CA TYR A 521 -42.42 -9.26 -32.56
C TYR A 521 -42.54 -10.65 -33.19
N THR A 522 -41.46 -11.45 -33.22
CA THR A 522 -41.56 -12.83 -33.72
C THR A 522 -42.46 -13.71 -32.84
N GLU A 523 -42.45 -13.52 -31.53
CA GLU A 523 -43.33 -14.27 -30.62
C GLU A 523 -44.79 -13.79 -30.70
N GLN A 524 -45.02 -12.48 -30.87
CA GLN A 524 -46.34 -11.91 -31.19
C GLN A 524 -46.88 -12.44 -32.52
N GLN A 525 -46.03 -12.54 -33.56
CA GLN A 525 -46.42 -13.12 -34.85
C GLN A 525 -46.80 -14.60 -34.73
N LYS A 526 -46.07 -15.40 -33.95
CA LYS A 526 -46.44 -16.80 -33.65
C LYS A 526 -47.78 -16.87 -32.89
N ALA A 527 -47.95 -16.03 -31.87
CA ALA A 527 -49.19 -15.99 -31.08
C ALA A 527 -50.40 -15.59 -31.95
N GLU A 528 -50.23 -14.62 -32.84
CA GLU A 528 -51.28 -14.17 -33.77
C GLU A 528 -51.57 -15.23 -34.85
N GLN A 529 -50.54 -15.90 -35.38
CA GLN A 529 -50.72 -17.04 -36.28
C GLN A 529 -51.47 -18.20 -35.59
N ALA A 530 -51.16 -18.49 -34.32
CA ALA A 530 -51.88 -19.49 -33.54
C ALA A 530 -53.35 -19.07 -33.29
N ARG A 531 -53.61 -17.77 -33.06
CA ARG A 531 -54.98 -17.24 -32.96
C ARG A 531 -55.75 -17.38 -34.27
N ILE A 532 -55.14 -16.99 -35.40
CA ILE A 532 -55.72 -17.13 -36.74
C ILE A 532 -55.99 -18.61 -37.08
N ALA A 533 -55.07 -19.52 -36.76
CA ALA A 533 -55.28 -20.96 -36.94
C ALA A 533 -56.47 -21.46 -36.10
N THR A 534 -56.56 -21.05 -34.83
CA THR A 534 -57.66 -21.42 -33.93
C THR A 534 -59.01 -20.90 -34.43
N GLU A 535 -59.09 -19.64 -34.86
CA GLU A 535 -60.31 -19.07 -35.44
C GLU A 535 -60.68 -19.71 -36.79
N LYS A 536 -59.70 -20.09 -37.62
CA LYS A 536 -59.96 -20.84 -38.86
C LYS A 536 -60.54 -22.22 -38.58
N THR A 537 -59.96 -22.98 -37.63
CA THR A 537 -60.50 -24.28 -37.20
C THR A 537 -61.90 -24.13 -36.59
N ARG A 538 -62.17 -23.04 -35.86
CA ARG A 538 -63.51 -22.72 -35.34
C ARG A 538 -64.51 -22.46 -36.47
N ALA A 539 -64.15 -21.64 -37.46
CA ALA A 539 -64.99 -21.34 -38.62
C ALA A 539 -65.29 -22.59 -39.46
N GLU A 540 -64.31 -23.47 -39.66
CA GLU A 540 -64.48 -24.78 -40.32
C GLU A 540 -65.46 -25.68 -39.52
N ALA A 541 -65.30 -25.76 -38.19
CA ALA A 541 -66.20 -26.53 -37.33
C ALA A 541 -67.64 -25.99 -37.30
N ASP A 542 -67.82 -24.66 -37.32
CA ASP A 542 -69.14 -24.03 -37.36
C ASP A 542 -69.82 -24.19 -38.74
N GLN A 543 -69.06 -24.17 -39.84
CA GLN A 543 -69.58 -24.58 -41.16
C GLN A 543 -70.01 -26.05 -41.17
N GLN A 544 -69.25 -26.93 -40.51
CA GLN A 544 -69.57 -28.36 -40.44
C GLN A 544 -70.87 -28.64 -39.68
N LYS A 545 -71.23 -27.83 -38.66
CA LYS A 545 -72.57 -27.89 -38.03
C LYS A 545 -73.69 -27.59 -39.02
N VAL A 546 -73.52 -26.61 -39.90
CA VAL A 546 -74.52 -26.22 -40.91
C VAL A 546 -74.68 -27.32 -41.98
N LEU A 547 -73.57 -27.91 -42.42
CA LEU A 547 -73.56 -29.05 -43.36
C LEU A 547 -74.28 -30.27 -42.75
N VAL A 548 -73.92 -30.67 -41.53
CA VAL A 548 -74.55 -31.80 -40.83
C VAL A 548 -76.04 -31.56 -40.58
N ALA A 549 -76.45 -30.35 -40.19
CA ALA A 549 -77.87 -30.01 -40.05
C ALA A 549 -78.63 -30.13 -41.39
N SER A 550 -77.99 -29.79 -42.51
CA SER A 550 -78.57 -29.90 -43.84
C SER A 550 -78.72 -31.37 -44.28
N GLU A 551 -77.71 -32.22 -44.04
CA GLU A 551 -77.81 -33.67 -44.28
C GLU A 551 -78.90 -34.34 -43.44
N ILE A 552 -79.02 -33.97 -42.16
CA ILE A 552 -80.06 -34.49 -41.26
C ILE A 552 -81.45 -34.13 -41.79
N ASN A 553 -81.67 -32.88 -42.23
CA ASN A 553 -82.95 -32.46 -42.80
C ASN A 553 -83.34 -33.25 -44.07
N VAL A 554 -82.37 -33.50 -44.97
CA VAL A 554 -82.60 -34.36 -46.16
C VAL A 554 -82.96 -35.79 -45.74
N LYS A 555 -82.27 -36.35 -44.75
CA LYS A 555 -82.49 -37.71 -44.26
C LYS A 555 -83.85 -37.88 -43.56
N VAL A 556 -84.30 -36.86 -42.82
CA VAL A 556 -85.65 -36.81 -42.21
C VAL A 556 -86.73 -36.72 -43.29
N ALA A 557 -86.53 -35.91 -44.34
CA ALA A 557 -87.47 -35.83 -45.46
C ALA A 557 -87.61 -37.18 -46.19
N GLU A 558 -86.52 -37.91 -46.39
CA GLU A 558 -86.53 -39.22 -47.05
C GLU A 558 -87.15 -40.32 -46.17
N GLN A 559 -86.92 -40.29 -44.85
CA GLN A 559 -87.61 -41.20 -43.92
C GLN A 559 -89.12 -40.91 -43.84
N ASN A 560 -89.54 -39.64 -43.85
CA ASN A 560 -90.95 -39.28 -43.92
C ASN A 560 -91.59 -39.76 -45.24
N ARG A 561 -90.88 -39.67 -46.38
CA ARG A 561 -91.33 -40.24 -47.65
C ARG A 561 -91.52 -41.77 -47.56
N GLN A 562 -90.57 -42.50 -46.97
CA GLN A 562 -90.70 -43.95 -46.77
C GLN A 562 -91.84 -44.35 -45.82
N ALA A 563 -92.09 -43.58 -44.76
CA ALA A 563 -93.19 -43.83 -43.84
C ALA A 563 -94.56 -43.71 -44.53
N THR A 564 -94.75 -42.67 -45.35
CA THR A 564 -95.98 -42.46 -46.13
C THR A 564 -96.24 -43.59 -47.14
N ILE A 565 -95.21 -44.08 -47.82
CA ILE A 565 -95.35 -45.20 -48.79
C ILE A 565 -95.84 -46.47 -48.08
N LYS A 566 -95.23 -46.85 -46.96
CA LYS A 566 -95.63 -48.03 -46.19
C LYS A 566 -97.04 -47.93 -45.60
N SER A 567 -97.48 -46.72 -45.24
CA SER A 567 -98.86 -46.49 -44.79
C SER A 567 -99.87 -46.77 -45.91
N ALA A 568 -99.59 -46.30 -47.13
CA ALA A 568 -100.47 -46.50 -48.29
C ALA A 568 -100.52 -47.97 -48.75
N GLU A 569 -99.41 -48.71 -48.67
CA GLU A 569 -99.38 -50.15 -48.96
C GLU A 569 -100.24 -50.96 -47.97
N ALA A 570 -100.16 -50.65 -46.68
CA ALA A 570 -100.95 -51.32 -45.64
C ALA A 570 -102.46 -51.07 -45.78
N GLU A 571 -102.87 -49.86 -46.16
CA GLU A 571 -104.28 -49.54 -46.46
C GLU A 571 -104.81 -50.32 -47.67
N GLY A 572 -103.99 -50.47 -48.72
CA GLY A 572 -104.33 -51.26 -49.90
C GLY A 572 -104.51 -52.76 -49.60
N GLU A 573 -103.67 -53.33 -48.74
CA GLU A 573 -103.75 -54.75 -48.37
C GLU A 573 -104.98 -55.03 -47.47
N ALA A 574 -105.29 -54.12 -46.55
CA ALA A 574 -106.50 -54.18 -45.72
C ALA A 574 -107.80 -54.13 -46.57
N LEU A 575 -107.82 -53.32 -47.63
CA LEU A 575 -108.95 -53.23 -48.55
C LEU A 575 -109.16 -54.54 -49.33
N ARG A 576 -108.07 -55.18 -49.78
CA ARG A 576 -108.11 -56.47 -50.50
C ARG A 576 -108.72 -57.58 -49.66
N LEU A 577 -108.29 -57.71 -48.40
CA LEU A 577 -108.82 -58.70 -47.45
C LEU A 577 -110.32 -58.51 -47.18
N LYS A 578 -110.80 -57.26 -47.14
CA LYS A 578 -112.21 -56.94 -46.90
C LYS A 578 -113.10 -57.38 -48.07
N ALA A 579 -112.68 -57.09 -49.31
CA ALA A 579 -113.39 -57.51 -50.52
C ALA A 579 -113.43 -59.05 -50.68
N GLU A 580 -112.37 -59.75 -50.29
CA GLU A 580 -112.30 -61.22 -50.34
C GLU A 580 -113.24 -61.90 -49.31
N GLY A 581 -113.53 -61.23 -48.20
CA GLY A 581 -114.55 -61.64 -47.23
C GLY A 581 -115.98 -61.43 -47.70
N GLU A 582 -116.27 -60.28 -48.32
CA GLU A 582 -117.61 -59.96 -48.84
C GLU A 582 -118.01 -60.89 -50.01
N ALA A 583 -117.07 -61.24 -50.89
CA ALA A 583 -117.31 -62.19 -51.99
C ALA A 583 -117.79 -63.57 -51.49
N LYS A 584 -117.18 -64.10 -50.42
CA LYS A 584 -117.56 -65.38 -49.79
C LYS A 584 -118.93 -65.31 -49.07
N GLY A 585 -119.29 -64.13 -48.56
CA GLY A 585 -120.61 -63.90 -47.97
C GLY A 585 -121.75 -63.90 -49.00
N ILE A 586 -121.50 -63.39 -50.21
CA ILE A 586 -122.49 -63.33 -51.29
C ILE A 586 -122.77 -64.72 -51.88
N THR A 587 -121.75 -65.56 -52.10
CA THR A 587 -121.96 -66.92 -52.62
C THR A 587 -122.78 -67.79 -51.67
N ALA A 588 -122.49 -67.75 -50.37
CA ALA A 588 -123.23 -68.50 -49.36
C ALA A 588 -124.71 -68.06 -49.24
N LYS A 589 -125.02 -66.78 -49.47
CA LYS A 589 -126.40 -66.28 -49.54
C LYS A 589 -127.13 -66.77 -50.80
N GLY A 590 -126.45 -66.77 -51.95
CA GLY A 590 -127.02 -67.24 -53.22
C GLY A 590 -127.43 -68.72 -53.19
N GLU A 591 -126.60 -69.59 -52.62
CA GLU A 591 -126.93 -71.02 -52.47
C GLU A 591 -128.12 -71.25 -51.51
N ALA A 592 -128.23 -70.44 -50.45
CA ALA A 592 -129.35 -70.53 -49.51
C ALA A 592 -130.69 -70.09 -50.15
N GLU A 593 -130.70 -69.04 -50.97
CA GLU A 593 -131.90 -68.60 -51.70
C GLU A 593 -132.27 -69.57 -52.84
N GLY A 594 -131.28 -70.13 -53.56
CA GLY A 594 -131.52 -71.15 -54.59
C GLY A 594 -132.24 -72.39 -54.03
N ASN A 595 -131.74 -72.95 -52.93
CA ASN A 595 -132.36 -74.10 -52.27
C ASN A 595 -133.78 -73.80 -51.75
N LYS A 596 -134.02 -72.58 -51.25
CA LYS A 596 -135.35 -72.14 -50.80
C LYS A 596 -136.35 -72.07 -51.96
N ILE A 597 -135.94 -71.55 -53.12
CA ILE A 597 -136.81 -71.45 -54.31
C ILE A 597 -137.13 -72.83 -54.88
N LEU A 598 -136.15 -73.75 -54.91
CA LEU A 598 -136.35 -75.12 -55.39
C LEU A 598 -137.38 -75.89 -54.54
N ALA A 599 -137.25 -75.82 -53.21
CA ALA A 599 -138.20 -76.46 -52.28
C ALA A 599 -139.63 -75.88 -52.38
N VAL A 600 -139.77 -74.56 -52.59
CA VAL A 600 -141.08 -73.93 -52.82
C VAL A 600 -141.66 -74.36 -54.18
N GLY A 601 -140.84 -74.47 -55.23
CA GLY A 601 -141.25 -74.95 -56.55
C GLY A 601 -141.82 -76.38 -56.51
N GLU A 602 -141.10 -77.31 -55.88
CA GLU A 602 -141.55 -78.71 -55.72
C GLU A 602 -142.85 -78.82 -54.89
N ALA A 603 -142.97 -78.04 -53.81
CA ALA A 603 -144.17 -78.00 -52.99
C ALA A 603 -145.39 -77.47 -53.78
N THR A 604 -145.18 -76.43 -54.59
CA THR A 604 -146.24 -75.82 -55.41
C THR A 604 -146.70 -76.77 -56.53
N ALA A 605 -145.76 -77.48 -57.18
CA ALA A 605 -146.09 -78.49 -58.18
C ALA A 605 -146.91 -79.66 -57.58
N LYS A 606 -146.53 -80.18 -56.40
CA LYS A 606 -147.29 -81.22 -55.68
C LYS A 606 -148.69 -80.74 -55.27
N ALA A 607 -148.83 -79.49 -54.87
CA ALA A 607 -150.13 -78.91 -54.53
C ALA A 607 -151.07 -78.87 -55.75
N PHE A 608 -150.58 -78.44 -56.92
CA PHE A 608 -151.37 -78.47 -58.15
C PHE A 608 -151.73 -79.88 -58.62
N GLU A 609 -150.80 -80.85 -58.51
CA GLU A 609 -151.06 -82.23 -58.90
C GLU A 609 -152.13 -82.91 -58.01
N LEU A 610 -152.14 -82.60 -56.71
CA LEU A 610 -153.14 -83.09 -55.77
C LEU A 610 -154.50 -82.39 -55.92
N GLN A 611 -154.51 -81.06 -56.14
CA GLN A 611 -155.76 -80.31 -56.39
C GLN A 611 -156.43 -80.75 -57.71
N GLY A 612 -155.65 -81.05 -58.75
CA GLY A 612 -156.17 -81.54 -60.03
C GLY A 612 -156.81 -82.94 -60.00
N LYS A 613 -156.53 -83.76 -58.98
CA LYS A 613 -157.06 -85.13 -58.83
C LYS A 613 -158.42 -85.21 -58.12
N VAL A 614 -158.93 -84.12 -57.55
CA VAL A 614 -160.18 -84.12 -56.75
C VAL A 614 -161.28 -83.24 -57.35
N ILE A 615 -160.96 -82.22 -58.16
CA ILE A 615 -161.94 -81.28 -58.73
C ILE A 615 -161.78 -81.19 -60.25
N GLY A 616 -162.79 -81.70 -60.96
CA GLY A 616 -162.75 -81.81 -62.42
C GLY A 616 -162.99 -80.50 -63.18
N GLY A 617 -162.12 -80.22 -64.16
CA GLY A 617 -162.51 -79.71 -65.49
C GLY A 617 -162.81 -78.23 -65.67
N SER A 618 -163.54 -77.54 -64.78
CA SER A 618 -164.09 -76.20 -65.10
C SER A 618 -164.09 -75.13 -63.99
N GLY A 619 -163.42 -75.36 -62.86
CA GLY A 619 -163.43 -74.42 -61.72
C GLY A 619 -162.20 -73.50 -61.54
N LEU A 620 -161.06 -73.79 -62.19
CA LEU A 620 -159.76 -73.28 -61.71
C LEU A 620 -159.44 -71.82 -62.06
N THR A 621 -160.12 -71.22 -63.04
CA THR A 621 -159.80 -69.87 -63.55
C THR A 621 -160.24 -68.73 -62.63
N ALA A 622 -161.21 -68.96 -61.73
CA ALA A 622 -161.74 -67.92 -60.85
C ALA A 622 -160.85 -67.64 -59.62
N ILE A 623 -160.09 -68.64 -59.13
CA ILE A 623 -159.32 -68.54 -57.88
C ILE A 623 -157.95 -67.90 -58.12
N ALA A 624 -157.25 -68.28 -59.20
CA ALA A 624 -155.92 -67.78 -59.52
C ALA A 624 -155.88 -66.26 -59.80
N LEU A 625 -157.00 -65.66 -60.21
CA LEU A 625 -157.11 -64.21 -60.42
C LEU A 625 -157.25 -63.43 -59.10
N ALA A 626 -157.93 -64.02 -58.10
CA ALA A 626 -158.09 -63.39 -56.78
C ALA A 626 -156.76 -63.34 -56.00
N GLU A 627 -155.93 -64.36 -56.13
CA GLU A 627 -154.66 -64.46 -55.38
C GLU A 627 -153.59 -63.51 -55.93
N ARG A 628 -153.50 -63.32 -57.26
CA ARG A 628 -152.56 -62.35 -57.87
C ARG A 628 -152.88 -60.87 -57.63
N ILE A 629 -154.06 -60.54 -57.10
CA ILE A 629 -154.42 -59.17 -56.73
C ILE A 629 -153.94 -58.81 -55.31
N LYS A 630 -153.61 -59.81 -54.48
CA LYS A 630 -153.22 -59.62 -53.08
C LYS A 630 -151.82 -59.03 -52.89
N ASP A 631 -150.85 -59.46 -53.70
CA ASP A 631 -149.42 -59.16 -53.48
C ASP A 631 -148.92 -57.94 -54.28
N GLY A 632 -149.82 -57.25 -55.00
CA GLY A 632 -149.53 -56.03 -55.75
C GLY A 632 -150.00 -54.76 -55.03
N GLN A 633 -149.30 -54.30 -53.99
CA GLN A 633 -149.60 -53.00 -53.35
C GLN A 633 -148.93 -51.82 -54.06
N ILE A 634 -149.55 -51.36 -55.14
CA ILE A 634 -149.45 -49.96 -55.58
C ILE A 634 -150.53 -49.17 -54.83
N LYS A 635 -150.17 -48.08 -54.15
CA LYS A 635 -151.15 -47.15 -53.59
C LYS A 635 -150.80 -45.70 -53.93
N VAL A 636 -151.75 -45.05 -54.59
CA VAL A 636 -151.73 -43.64 -55.00
C VAL A 636 -152.95 -42.96 -54.34
N THR A 637 -152.82 -41.68 -54.01
CA THR A 637 -153.87 -40.73 -53.57
C THR A 637 -154.47 -40.91 -52.14
N PRO A 638 -154.97 -39.81 -51.52
CA PRO A 638 -154.72 -39.53 -50.10
C PRO A 638 -155.96 -39.20 -49.25
N ASP A 639 -155.75 -38.94 -47.96
CA ASP A 639 -156.57 -38.02 -47.16
C ASP A 639 -155.72 -37.40 -46.02
N VAL A 640 -156.08 -36.18 -45.58
CA VAL A 640 -155.34 -35.41 -44.55
C VAL A 640 -156.31 -34.81 -43.52
N LEU A 641 -156.11 -35.12 -42.24
CA LEU A 641 -156.54 -34.39 -41.03
C LEU A 641 -155.80 -35.05 -39.85
N VAL A 642 -155.01 -34.43 -38.97
CA VAL A 642 -154.97 -33.10 -38.33
C VAL A 642 -155.98 -32.91 -37.20
N GLN A 643 -155.59 -33.35 -36.01
CA GLN A 643 -155.90 -32.72 -34.72
C GLN A 643 -154.78 -33.11 -33.72
N GLY A 644 -154.26 -32.24 -32.84
CA GLY A 644 -154.52 -30.80 -32.72
C GLY A 644 -153.51 -30.01 -31.86
N SER A 645 -152.41 -30.64 -31.41
CA SER A 645 -151.31 -29.99 -30.67
C SER A 645 -150.03 -30.84 -30.75
N GLY A 646 -148.82 -30.33 -30.55
CA GLY A 646 -148.42 -28.91 -30.42
C GLY A 646 -147.32 -28.70 -29.35
N ALA A 647 -146.45 -27.69 -29.45
CA ALA A 647 -146.14 -26.79 -30.57
C ALA A 647 -144.80 -26.07 -30.29
N GLY A 648 -144.05 -25.54 -31.25
CA GLY A 648 -144.09 -25.73 -32.71
C GLY A 648 -142.79 -26.40 -33.19
N GLU A 649 -141.91 -25.76 -33.97
CA GLU A 649 -142.10 -24.50 -34.69
C GLU A 649 -141.24 -24.48 -35.99
N LEU A 650 -140.94 -23.30 -36.57
CA LEU A 650 -141.00 -23.16 -38.05
C LEU A 650 -139.70 -22.68 -38.76
N GLY A 651 -139.49 -23.02 -40.05
CA GLY A 651 -140.40 -23.85 -40.87
C GLY A 651 -140.03 -24.22 -42.31
N GLY A 652 -138.98 -23.69 -42.95
CA GLY A 652 -138.60 -24.12 -44.32
C GLY A 652 -137.80 -23.15 -45.19
N LEU A 653 -137.62 -23.36 -46.50
CA LEU A 653 -137.65 -24.62 -47.30
C LEU A 653 -137.15 -24.41 -48.76
N LEU A 654 -136.41 -25.40 -49.26
CA LEU A 654 -136.27 -25.94 -50.64
C LEU A 654 -137.11 -25.32 -51.82
N ALA A 655 -136.77 -24.13 -52.36
CA ALA A 655 -137.58 -23.51 -53.44
C ALA A 655 -136.84 -22.78 -54.60
N ALA A 656 -135.52 -22.95 -54.82
CA ALA A 656 -134.78 -22.12 -55.80
C ALA A 656 -133.77 -22.84 -56.74
N PHE A 657 -133.80 -24.18 -56.85
CA PHE A 657 -132.74 -24.96 -57.52
C PHE A 657 -132.82 -25.08 -59.06
N LEU A 658 -133.63 -24.27 -59.78
CA LEU A 658 -133.95 -24.56 -61.19
C LEU A 658 -133.90 -23.39 -62.21
N VAL A 659 -133.45 -22.19 -61.84
CA VAL A 659 -133.57 -21.01 -62.73
C VAL A 659 -132.26 -20.45 -63.29
N ASN A 660 -131.16 -20.37 -62.54
CA ASN A 660 -130.05 -19.46 -62.93
C ASN A 660 -128.91 -20.06 -63.79
N HIS A 661 -129.15 -21.18 -64.50
CA HIS A 661 -128.17 -21.74 -65.44
C HIS A 661 -128.36 -21.23 -66.89
N MET A 662 -128.57 -19.91 -67.06
CA MET A 662 -128.49 -19.21 -68.35
C MET A 662 -128.17 -17.72 -68.18
N THR A 663 -126.90 -17.31 -68.36
CA THR A 663 -126.46 -16.20 -69.26
C THR A 663 -124.98 -15.81 -69.08
N LYS A 664 -124.32 -15.57 -70.24
CA LYS A 664 -123.23 -14.61 -70.58
C LYS A 664 -122.19 -14.21 -69.49
N ALA A 665 -120.87 -14.39 -69.66
CA ALA A 665 -119.95 -13.96 -70.74
C ALA A 665 -119.48 -12.48 -70.69
N VAL A 666 -118.22 -12.28 -71.15
CA VAL A 666 -117.49 -11.01 -71.45
C VAL A 666 -116.67 -10.39 -70.29
N THR A 667 -115.45 -9.98 -70.64
CA THR A 667 -114.45 -9.07 -69.98
C THR A 667 -115.02 -7.63 -69.80
N PRO A 668 -114.31 -6.55 -69.33
CA PRO A 668 -112.85 -6.32 -69.12
C PRO A 668 -112.46 -5.53 -67.83
N ALA A 669 -111.18 -5.12 -67.76
CA ALA A 669 -110.58 -3.87 -67.25
C ALA A 669 -111.16 -3.07 -66.04
N GLY A 670 -110.26 -2.47 -65.24
CA GLY A 670 -110.48 -1.13 -64.66
C GLY A 670 -110.08 -0.90 -63.20
N ALA A 671 -109.19 0.06 -62.98
CA ALA A 671 -108.63 0.53 -61.71
C ALA A 671 -109.65 1.11 -60.69
N THR A 672 -109.25 1.21 -59.40
CA THR A 672 -109.16 2.52 -58.69
C THR A 672 -108.42 2.45 -57.33
N GLN A 673 -107.94 3.63 -56.90
CA GLN A 673 -107.23 3.98 -55.65
C GLN A 673 -108.28 4.32 -54.52
N PRO A 674 -108.05 5.08 -53.40
CA PRO A 674 -106.83 5.77 -52.91
C PRO A 674 -106.58 5.82 -51.37
N LEU A 675 -105.44 6.39 -50.95
CA LEU A 675 -105.33 7.62 -50.11
C LEU A 675 -103.86 7.96 -49.76
N ALA A 676 -103.59 9.23 -49.47
CA ALA A 676 -102.27 9.85 -49.30
C ALA A 676 -102.14 10.46 -47.86
N PRO A 677 -101.29 11.47 -47.52
CA PRO A 677 -100.10 12.07 -48.17
C PRO A 677 -98.90 12.34 -47.21
N SER A 678 -97.77 12.86 -47.74
CA SER A 678 -97.13 14.15 -47.34
C SER A 678 -95.59 14.21 -47.52
N MET A 679 -95.16 15.29 -48.18
CA MET A 679 -93.78 15.84 -48.28
C MET A 679 -93.61 16.93 -47.15
N PRO A 680 -92.50 17.71 -46.99
CA PRO A 680 -91.43 18.04 -47.96
C PRO A 680 -89.98 18.33 -47.44
N GLN A 681 -89.07 18.60 -48.40
CA GLN A 681 -88.03 19.67 -48.51
C GLN A 681 -87.18 20.15 -47.30
N GLU A 682 -86.07 20.90 -47.42
CA GLU A 682 -85.00 21.18 -48.42
C GLU A 682 -84.15 22.35 -47.83
N ALA A 683 -82.86 22.49 -48.22
CA ALA A 683 -82.06 23.73 -48.05
C ALA A 683 -81.78 24.23 -46.61
N THR A 684 -80.83 25.14 -46.28
CA THR A 684 -79.58 25.70 -46.90
C THR A 684 -78.86 26.49 -45.79
N ALA A 685 -77.52 26.65 -45.89
CA ALA A 685 -76.69 27.70 -45.24
C ALA A 685 -76.76 27.83 -43.69
N GLY A 686 -75.68 28.10 -42.95
CA GLY A 686 -74.37 28.60 -43.34
C GLY A 686 -74.14 29.96 -42.67
N ASP A 687 -73.31 30.00 -41.63
CA ASP A 687 -72.54 31.20 -41.27
C ASP A 687 -71.33 30.84 -40.39
N ALA A 688 -70.34 31.73 -40.40
CA ALA A 688 -69.20 31.76 -39.48
C ALA A 688 -69.40 33.00 -38.54
N PRO A 689 -68.39 33.60 -37.87
CA PRO A 689 -67.00 33.24 -37.63
C PRO A 689 -66.59 33.42 -36.14
N GLU A 690 -65.28 33.62 -35.89
CA GLU A 690 -64.65 34.12 -34.66
C GLU A 690 -64.59 33.15 -33.44
N GLY A 691 -63.49 33.09 -32.68
CA GLY A 691 -62.17 33.71 -32.88
C GLY A 691 -61.41 33.91 -31.56
N GLN A 692 -60.07 33.82 -31.62
CA GLN A 692 -59.12 34.38 -30.63
C GLN A 692 -59.10 33.74 -29.21
N ALA A 693 -58.00 33.75 -28.45
CA ALA A 693 -56.57 33.94 -28.77
C ALA A 693 -55.69 33.53 -27.56
N ASN A 694 -54.37 33.44 -27.80
CA ASN A 694 -53.27 33.64 -26.84
C ASN A 694 -53.20 32.76 -25.57
N ALA A 695 -52.28 31.80 -25.59
CA ALA A 695 -51.01 31.90 -24.83
C ALA A 695 -49.95 30.96 -25.46
#